data_AF-A0A970VAN4-F1
#
_entry.id   AF-A0A970VAN4-F1
#
_cell.length_a   1.000
_cell.length_b   1.000
_cell.length_c   1.000
_cell.angle_alpha   90.00
_cell.angle_beta   90.00
_cell.angle_gamma   90.00
#
_symmetry.space_group_name_H-M   'P 1'
#
loop_
_entity.id
_entity.type
_entity.pdbx_description
1 polymer ?
#
loop_
_entity_poly.entity_id
_entity_poly.type
_entity_poly.pdbx_seq_one_letter_code
_entity_poly.pdbx_strand_id
1 'polypeptide(L)'
;MNDLTASPLSGDQVGSLYRRLLAHLERGDDLDALMAVLAAIEALPADSPAKPLLGEAAQHAIAIWQRLERHQQHERALRTVFESAQALTELRALDDVLQNIVVRGRALLGGDMAWLAGSDSDDGCFRVLAIDGANSEASREMHAPPNAGIAGHVAKTRAPFTSSRYLTDQSFSHDATIDRILADEGLESVAAVPLLADDDVIGILIVGNRYQRTFQPWEISILTILAAHASTAIRNALAYAAKQQALREAEEANRRLQEKIAALEFAAEADARLNRQLAKGAGLQEMVEVIAATLQGRIAFLDPTGRVLCTAAAPTSRDGGNDIEALLTPEVLLRIPAALGQSLFAGHSVPVELWQPGHGRVVAVLSGDDHLGSLLIHTSKPLSDDEVQVFERCSTAMAVVALLADRKSFSARRDVHLTVRALLDPSQHGDKDLATRAKHHGLNVEAPALLVLLAVERARVAHCLRQIPVIFRQYPHIATEIDGRLVVILNRSDPAAVRDELHEALQGETDTTWLGCVSRTVYGMAALAEAYQSAKRVIALLGKLRRQRCIVQEPQLALYAALFEPHSAAAIADTIEAAIGPLLAYDTRRGTELAPTLLKFLDENQNARAAARALGIHVNTMHKRLETIGKLLGAWNEDGRTVEIHVALRLWQLQQNERDRS
;
A
#
# COMPACT_ATOMS: atom_id res chain seq x y z
N MET A 1 -135.62 19.62 -4.96
CA MET A 1 -134.69 20.52 -4.25
C MET A 1 -133.37 19.78 -4.11
N ASN A 2 -132.35 20.33 -4.76
CA ASN A 2 -130.91 20.05 -4.71
C ASN A 2 -130.38 18.76 -5.35
N ASP A 3 -130.24 18.84 -6.68
CA ASP A 3 -129.02 18.44 -7.39
C ASP A 3 -127.78 19.07 -6.72
N LEU A 4 -126.84 18.21 -6.28
CA LEU A 4 -125.48 18.61 -5.94
C LEU A 4 -124.59 18.29 -7.13
N THR A 5 -124.50 19.25 -8.04
CA THR A 5 -123.52 19.28 -9.11
C THR A 5 -122.11 19.27 -8.52
N ALA A 6 -121.32 18.25 -8.88
CA ALA A 6 -119.88 18.25 -8.67
C ALA A 6 -119.29 19.51 -9.32
N SER A 7 -118.71 20.38 -8.50
CA SER A 7 -118.12 21.64 -8.96
C SER A 7 -116.90 21.33 -9.84
N PRO A 8 -116.79 21.91 -11.05
CA PRO A 8 -115.57 21.80 -11.83
C PRO A 8 -114.44 22.46 -11.05
N LEU A 9 -113.27 21.79 -10.97
CA LEU A 9 -112.05 22.39 -10.45
C LEU A 9 -111.84 23.75 -11.13
N SER A 10 -111.62 24.81 -10.36
CA SER A 10 -111.34 26.13 -10.94
C SER A 10 -110.00 26.06 -11.70
N GLY A 11 -109.90 26.73 -12.86
CA GLY A 11 -108.65 26.80 -13.63
C GLY A 11 -107.43 27.29 -12.82
N ASP A 12 -107.68 27.93 -11.67
CA ASP A 12 -106.67 28.40 -10.73
C ASP A 12 -105.96 27.24 -9.97
N GLN A 13 -106.68 26.15 -9.64
CA GLN A 13 -106.09 24.98 -8.99
C GLN A 13 -105.18 24.19 -9.95
N VAL A 14 -105.59 24.03 -11.21
CA VAL A 14 -104.80 23.40 -12.27
C VAL A 14 -103.53 24.21 -12.54
N GLY A 15 -103.66 25.53 -12.67
CA GLY A 15 -102.52 26.44 -12.86
C GLY A 15 -101.57 26.52 -11.65
N SER A 16 -102.07 26.26 -10.43
CA SER A 16 -101.26 26.18 -9.21
C SER A 16 -100.37 24.93 -9.19
N LEU A 17 -100.91 23.75 -9.52
CA LEU A 17 -100.15 22.50 -9.57
C LEU A 17 -99.07 22.53 -10.66
N TYR A 18 -99.38 23.07 -11.83
CA TYR A 18 -98.41 23.22 -12.92
C TYR A 18 -97.27 24.19 -12.56
N ARG A 19 -97.58 25.33 -11.93
CA ARG A 19 -96.56 26.28 -11.43
C ARG A 19 -95.67 25.67 -10.34
N ARG A 20 -96.23 24.80 -9.48
CA ARG A 20 -95.45 24.08 -8.47
C ARG A 20 -94.46 23.10 -9.10
N LEU A 21 -94.86 22.33 -10.13
CA LEU A 21 -93.94 21.46 -10.88
C LEU A 21 -92.76 22.24 -11.47
N LEU A 22 -93.03 23.37 -12.13
CA LEU A 22 -91.98 24.22 -12.72
C LEU A 22 -91.07 24.83 -11.65
N ALA A 23 -91.63 25.28 -10.52
CA ALA A 23 -90.84 25.87 -9.44
C ALA A 23 -89.90 24.85 -8.77
N HIS A 24 -90.32 23.58 -8.64
CA HIS A 24 -89.46 22.52 -8.13
C HIS A 24 -88.32 22.18 -9.11
N LEU A 25 -88.59 22.17 -10.43
CA LEU A 25 -87.56 22.00 -11.45
C LEU A 25 -86.55 23.15 -11.48
N GLU A 26 -87.02 24.40 -11.38
CA GLU A 26 -86.16 25.59 -11.39
C GLU A 26 -85.24 25.64 -10.16
N ARG A 27 -85.76 25.25 -8.99
CA ARG A 27 -84.98 25.19 -7.75
C ARG A 27 -84.05 23.98 -7.65
N GLY A 28 -84.28 22.96 -8.46
CA GLY A 28 -83.58 21.68 -8.33
C GLY A 28 -83.93 20.96 -7.02
N ASP A 29 -85.18 21.06 -6.58
CA ASP A 29 -85.68 20.36 -5.39
C ASP A 29 -85.61 18.82 -5.59
N ASP A 30 -85.67 18.04 -4.51
CA ASP A 30 -85.51 16.58 -4.58
C ASP A 30 -86.65 15.86 -5.32
N LEU A 31 -86.41 14.58 -5.65
CA LEU A 31 -87.40 13.73 -6.32
C LEU A 31 -88.69 13.60 -5.50
N ASP A 32 -88.57 13.59 -4.17
CA ASP A 32 -89.71 13.45 -3.26
C ASP A 32 -90.67 14.64 -3.37
N ALA A 33 -90.15 15.86 -3.57
CA ALA A 33 -90.96 17.05 -3.83
C ALA A 33 -91.72 16.96 -5.15
N LEU A 34 -91.11 16.45 -6.23
CA LEU A 34 -91.78 16.22 -7.51
C LEU A 34 -92.81 15.09 -7.43
N MET A 35 -92.49 14.01 -6.71
CA MET A 35 -93.41 12.89 -6.46
C MET A 35 -94.61 13.30 -5.61
N ALA A 36 -94.42 14.21 -4.64
CA ALA A 36 -95.52 14.77 -3.87
C ALA A 36 -96.51 15.58 -4.73
N VAL A 37 -96.00 16.28 -5.75
CA VAL A 37 -96.88 16.99 -6.71
C VAL A 37 -97.58 16.02 -7.66
N LEU A 38 -96.91 14.95 -8.11
CA LEU A 38 -97.54 13.88 -8.88
C LEU A 38 -98.67 13.20 -8.09
N ALA A 39 -98.45 12.85 -6.82
CA ALA A 39 -99.48 12.31 -5.93
C ALA A 39 -100.67 13.27 -5.75
N ALA A 40 -100.43 14.58 -5.66
CA ALA A 40 -101.49 15.58 -5.61
C ALA A 40 -102.30 15.66 -6.92
N ILE A 41 -101.65 15.44 -8.07
CA ILE A 41 -102.31 15.37 -9.39
C ILE A 41 -103.12 14.07 -9.52
N GLU A 42 -102.60 12.95 -9.02
CA GLU A 42 -103.31 11.65 -9.00
C GLU A 42 -104.57 11.67 -8.13
N ALA A 43 -104.59 12.46 -7.05
CA ALA A 43 -105.73 12.65 -6.17
C ALA A 43 -106.89 13.47 -6.78
N LEU A 44 -106.73 14.07 -7.97
CA LEU A 44 -107.81 14.81 -8.65
C LEU A 44 -108.95 13.87 -9.09
N PRO A 45 -110.23 14.34 -9.12
CA PRO A 45 -111.37 13.58 -9.62
C PRO A 45 -111.14 12.98 -11.02
N ALA A 46 -111.62 11.75 -11.24
CA ALA A 46 -111.42 11.02 -12.49
C ALA A 46 -112.03 11.71 -13.73
N ASP A 47 -113.11 12.47 -13.54
CA ASP A 47 -113.82 13.19 -14.61
C ASP A 47 -113.17 14.54 -14.98
N SER A 48 -112.02 14.88 -14.38
CA SER A 48 -111.32 16.13 -14.64
C SER A 48 -110.54 16.08 -15.98
N PRO A 49 -110.86 16.94 -16.96
CA PRO A 49 -110.16 16.95 -18.24
C PRO A 49 -108.69 17.39 -18.14
N ALA A 50 -108.28 18.03 -17.03
CA ALA A 50 -106.91 18.50 -16.81
C ALA A 50 -105.98 17.45 -16.18
N LYS A 51 -106.54 16.38 -15.60
CA LYS A 51 -105.77 15.32 -14.92
C LYS A 51 -104.75 14.61 -15.83
N PRO A 52 -105.09 14.15 -17.06
CA PRO A 52 -104.11 13.49 -17.93
C PRO A 52 -102.98 14.43 -18.38
N LEU A 53 -103.29 15.68 -18.71
CA LEU A 53 -102.30 16.69 -19.14
C LEU A 53 -101.32 17.04 -18.01
N LEU A 54 -101.80 17.19 -16.77
CA LEU A 54 -100.93 17.41 -15.61
C LEU A 54 -100.10 16.17 -15.26
N GLY A 55 -100.65 14.97 -15.45
CA GLY A 55 -99.93 13.71 -15.28
C GLY A 55 -98.74 13.58 -16.23
N GLU A 56 -98.95 13.86 -17.52
CA GLU A 56 -97.87 13.90 -18.52
C GLU A 56 -96.83 14.97 -18.19
N ALA A 57 -97.27 16.18 -17.79
CA ALA A 57 -96.34 17.25 -17.38
C ALA A 57 -95.48 16.86 -16.17
N ALA A 58 -96.06 16.18 -15.18
CA ALA A 58 -95.32 15.67 -14.02
C ALA A 58 -94.33 14.55 -14.40
N GLN A 59 -94.72 13.63 -15.28
CA GLN A 59 -93.83 12.59 -15.80
C GLN A 59 -92.65 13.20 -16.60
N HIS A 60 -92.92 14.19 -17.45
CA HIS A 60 -91.88 14.92 -18.16
C HIS A 60 -90.96 15.69 -17.20
N ALA A 61 -91.52 16.33 -16.17
CA ALA A 61 -90.73 17.01 -15.14
C ALA A 61 -89.78 16.04 -14.43
N ILE A 62 -90.29 14.88 -13.99
CA ILE A 62 -89.46 13.83 -13.36
C ILE A 62 -88.38 13.34 -14.32
N ALA A 63 -88.70 13.12 -15.60
CA ALA A 63 -87.71 12.69 -16.59
C ALA A 63 -86.61 13.74 -16.83
N ILE A 64 -86.97 15.04 -16.87
CA ILE A 64 -86.02 16.15 -17.00
C ILE A 64 -85.13 16.24 -15.75
N TRP A 65 -85.71 16.15 -14.56
CA TRP A 65 -84.97 16.14 -13.30
C TRP A 65 -83.97 14.99 -13.24
N GLN A 66 -84.40 13.76 -13.57
CA GLN A 66 -83.51 12.60 -13.61
C GLN A 66 -82.36 12.79 -14.61
N ARG A 67 -82.59 13.47 -15.73
CA ARG A 67 -81.55 13.78 -16.72
C ARG A 67 -80.57 14.85 -16.22
N LEU A 68 -81.06 15.89 -15.56
CA LEU A 68 -80.24 16.95 -14.94
C LEU A 68 -79.40 16.40 -13.80
N GLU A 69 -79.97 15.58 -12.92
CA GLU A 69 -79.26 14.97 -11.80
C GLU A 69 -78.13 14.06 -12.31
N ARG A 70 -78.38 13.24 -13.33
CA ARG A 70 -77.32 12.45 -14.01
C ARG A 70 -76.22 13.34 -14.59
N HIS A 71 -76.57 14.47 -15.20
CA HIS A 71 -75.59 15.39 -15.77
C HIS A 71 -74.75 16.08 -14.69
N GLN A 72 -75.36 16.51 -13.59
CA GLN A 72 -74.64 17.11 -12.46
C GLN A 72 -73.73 16.10 -11.76
N GLN A 73 -74.18 14.85 -11.59
CA GLN A 73 -73.35 13.77 -11.06
C GLN A 73 -72.14 13.51 -11.95
N HIS A 74 -72.35 13.50 -13.28
CA HIS A 74 -71.26 13.36 -14.25
C HIS A 74 -70.24 14.50 -14.15
N GLU A 75 -70.69 15.76 -14.11
CA GLU A 75 -69.79 16.93 -13.97
C GLU A 75 -69.02 16.94 -12.65
N ARG A 76 -69.68 16.64 -11.52
CA ARG A 76 -69.02 16.55 -10.21
C ARG A 76 -67.93 15.48 -10.23
N ALA A 77 -68.25 14.30 -10.75
CA ALA A 77 -67.32 13.19 -10.79
C ALA A 77 -66.14 13.45 -11.75
N LEU A 78 -66.36 14.10 -12.91
CA LEU A 78 -65.27 14.54 -13.79
C LEU A 78 -64.34 15.55 -13.10
N ARG A 79 -64.88 16.50 -12.33
CA ARG A 79 -64.08 17.47 -11.58
C ARG A 79 -63.19 16.79 -10.53
N THR A 80 -63.73 15.80 -9.81
CA THR A 80 -62.97 14.98 -8.86
C THR A 80 -61.87 14.18 -9.54
N VAL A 81 -62.09 13.66 -10.76
CA VAL A 81 -61.03 12.98 -11.53
C VAL A 81 -59.93 13.94 -11.95
N PHE A 82 -60.26 15.15 -12.42
CA PHE A 82 -59.26 16.15 -12.79
C PHE A 82 -58.39 16.60 -11.61
N GLU A 83 -58.99 16.85 -10.45
CA GLU A 83 -58.27 17.14 -9.21
C GLU A 83 -57.39 15.94 -8.77
N SER A 84 -57.83 14.72 -9.09
CA SER A 84 -57.07 13.49 -8.82
C SER A 84 -55.91 13.25 -9.76
N ALA A 85 -56.05 13.60 -11.03
CA ALA A 85 -55.01 13.47 -12.04
C ALA A 85 -53.77 14.29 -11.67
N GLN A 86 -53.96 15.52 -11.18
CA GLN A 86 -52.86 16.36 -10.69
C GLN A 86 -52.16 15.76 -9.47
N ALA A 87 -52.92 15.33 -8.47
CA ALA A 87 -52.33 14.75 -7.25
C ALA A 87 -51.53 13.47 -7.52
N LEU A 88 -51.98 12.62 -8.47
CA LEU A 88 -51.27 11.40 -8.85
C LEU A 88 -49.95 11.68 -9.57
N THR A 89 -49.86 12.78 -10.33
CA THR A 89 -48.62 13.16 -11.03
C THR A 89 -47.54 13.76 -10.13
N GLU A 90 -47.90 14.22 -8.92
CA GLU A 90 -46.93 14.77 -7.94
C GLU A 90 -46.24 13.68 -7.11
N LEU A 91 -46.85 12.50 -7.01
CA LEU A 91 -46.32 11.36 -6.28
C LEU A 91 -45.14 10.74 -7.03
N ARG A 92 -44.05 10.47 -6.30
CA ARG A 92 -42.79 9.93 -6.86
C ARG A 92 -42.52 8.49 -6.44
N ALA A 93 -43.06 8.05 -5.31
CA ALA A 93 -42.93 6.69 -4.83
C ALA A 93 -44.01 5.82 -5.45
N LEU A 94 -43.62 4.67 -6.00
CA LEU A 94 -44.53 3.77 -6.70
C LEU A 94 -45.66 3.30 -5.78
N ASP A 95 -45.35 2.87 -4.57
CA ASP A 95 -46.36 2.35 -3.62
C ASP A 95 -47.42 3.41 -3.27
N ASP A 96 -47.01 4.67 -3.08
CA ASP A 96 -47.92 5.78 -2.81
C ASP A 96 -48.85 6.05 -4.00
N VAL A 97 -48.30 5.97 -5.23
CA VAL A 97 -49.08 6.11 -6.47
C VAL A 97 -50.12 4.98 -6.55
N LEU A 98 -49.68 3.72 -6.41
CA LEU A 98 -50.53 2.54 -6.52
C LEU A 98 -51.67 2.57 -5.48
N GLN A 99 -51.37 2.90 -4.23
CA GLN A 99 -52.38 2.96 -3.16
C GLN A 99 -53.37 4.11 -3.38
N ASN A 100 -52.91 5.28 -3.83
CA ASN A 100 -53.81 6.40 -4.14
C ASN A 100 -54.76 6.08 -5.30
N ILE A 101 -54.32 5.31 -6.29
CA ILE A 101 -55.17 4.91 -7.42
C ILE A 101 -56.34 4.06 -6.94
N VAL A 102 -56.11 3.03 -6.11
CA VAL A 102 -57.18 2.15 -5.64
C VAL A 102 -58.15 2.85 -4.69
N VAL A 103 -57.65 3.69 -3.77
CA VAL A 103 -58.51 4.47 -2.86
C VAL A 103 -59.43 5.41 -3.65
N ARG A 104 -58.90 6.07 -4.69
CA ARG A 104 -59.68 6.98 -5.53
C ARG A 104 -60.63 6.24 -6.45
N GLY A 105 -60.21 5.13 -7.06
CA GLY A 105 -61.05 4.28 -7.90
C GLY A 105 -62.26 3.77 -7.12
N ARG A 106 -62.06 3.33 -5.88
CA ARG A 106 -63.15 2.94 -4.98
C ARG A 106 -64.10 4.10 -4.70
N ALA A 107 -63.57 5.26 -4.31
CA ALA A 107 -64.37 6.43 -3.95
C ALA A 107 -65.19 6.98 -5.12
N LEU A 108 -64.63 7.02 -6.34
CA LEU A 108 -65.28 7.60 -7.52
C LEU A 108 -66.52 6.82 -7.97
N LEU A 109 -66.51 5.49 -7.82
CA LEU A 109 -67.64 4.65 -8.20
C LEU A 109 -68.54 4.32 -7.00
N GLY A 110 -68.18 4.73 -5.78
CA GLY A 110 -68.85 4.25 -4.57
C GLY A 110 -68.77 2.71 -4.45
N GLY A 111 -67.61 2.16 -4.79
CA GLY A 111 -67.33 0.73 -4.67
C GLY A 111 -67.13 0.32 -3.21
N ASP A 112 -67.39 -0.96 -2.91
CA ASP A 112 -67.01 -1.51 -1.60
C ASP A 112 -65.51 -1.80 -1.58
N MET A 113 -64.93 -2.10 -2.75
CA MET A 113 -63.57 -2.58 -2.92
C MET A 113 -62.94 -2.06 -4.22
N ALA A 114 -61.62 -1.91 -4.23
CA ALA A 114 -60.86 -1.71 -5.45
C ALA A 114 -59.50 -2.42 -5.41
N TRP A 115 -59.05 -2.89 -6.57
CA TRP A 115 -57.76 -3.55 -6.77
C TRP A 115 -57.06 -2.95 -7.97
N LEU A 116 -55.74 -2.88 -7.88
CA LEU A 116 -54.88 -2.61 -9.01
C LEU A 116 -53.99 -3.83 -9.22
N ALA A 117 -54.18 -4.50 -10.34
CA ALA A 117 -53.35 -5.64 -10.73
C ALA A 117 -52.31 -5.19 -11.76
N GLY A 118 -51.04 -5.53 -11.55
CA GLY A 118 -49.96 -5.27 -12.50
C GLY A 118 -49.68 -6.51 -13.34
N SER A 119 -49.33 -6.31 -14.60
CA SER A 119 -48.82 -7.41 -15.44
C SER A 119 -47.37 -7.71 -15.06
N ASP A 120 -47.07 -8.98 -14.85
CA ASP A 120 -45.68 -9.46 -14.82
C ASP A 120 -45.21 -9.69 -16.26
N SER A 121 -43.99 -9.26 -16.58
CA SER A 121 -43.45 -9.30 -17.94
C SER A 121 -42.98 -10.68 -18.37
N ASP A 122 -42.69 -11.57 -17.41
CA ASP A 122 -42.02 -12.85 -17.69
C ASP A 122 -43.00 -14.01 -17.98
N ASP A 123 -44.20 -14.00 -17.36
CA ASP A 123 -45.19 -15.06 -17.49
C ASP A 123 -46.59 -14.57 -17.93
N GLY A 124 -46.81 -13.26 -18.00
CA GLY A 124 -48.10 -12.65 -18.35
C GLY A 124 -49.18 -12.81 -17.28
N CYS A 125 -48.80 -13.23 -16.07
CA CYS A 125 -49.70 -13.27 -14.92
C CYS A 125 -49.98 -11.85 -14.40
N PHE A 126 -51.14 -11.67 -13.78
CA PHE A 126 -51.50 -10.43 -13.10
C PHE A 126 -51.42 -10.62 -11.59
N ARG A 127 -50.65 -9.77 -10.92
CA ARG A 127 -50.53 -9.76 -9.46
C ARG A 127 -51.15 -8.50 -8.88
N VAL A 128 -51.82 -8.63 -7.74
CA VAL A 128 -52.33 -7.47 -7.00
C VAL A 128 -51.14 -6.63 -6.51
N LEU A 129 -51.08 -5.38 -6.97
CA LEU A 129 -50.09 -4.38 -6.57
C LEU A 129 -50.58 -3.48 -5.44
N ALA A 130 -51.88 -3.17 -5.44
CA ALA A 130 -52.53 -2.40 -4.39
C ALA A 130 -54.00 -2.78 -4.28
N ILE A 131 -54.57 -2.57 -3.10
CA ILE A 131 -55.95 -2.92 -2.77
C ILE A 131 -56.51 -1.93 -1.74
N ASP A 132 -57.81 -1.66 -1.83
CA ASP A 132 -58.56 -0.91 -0.82
C ASP A 132 -59.94 -1.56 -0.59
N GLY A 133 -60.38 -1.63 0.68
CA GLY A 133 -61.70 -2.18 1.05
C GLY A 133 -61.80 -3.71 1.21
N ALA A 134 -60.69 -4.44 1.16
CA ALA A 134 -60.68 -5.90 1.32
C ALA A 134 -60.77 -6.40 2.76
N ASN A 135 -61.49 -7.51 2.94
CA ASN A 135 -61.73 -8.15 4.23
C ASN A 135 -60.76 -9.31 4.51
N SER A 136 -60.09 -9.85 3.49
CA SER A 136 -59.17 -10.99 3.63
C SER A 136 -57.75 -10.66 3.16
N GLU A 137 -56.77 -11.32 3.78
CA GLU A 137 -55.37 -11.25 3.38
C GLU A 137 -55.11 -12.05 2.10
N ALA A 138 -55.90 -13.10 1.85
CA ALA A 138 -55.86 -13.90 0.61
C ALA A 138 -56.08 -13.06 -0.65
N SER A 139 -56.87 -11.98 -0.56
CA SER A 139 -57.08 -11.02 -1.65
C SER A 139 -55.83 -10.20 -2.01
N ARG A 140 -54.87 -10.03 -1.09
CA ARG A 140 -53.62 -9.29 -1.33
C ARG A 140 -52.57 -10.12 -2.07
N GLU A 141 -52.57 -11.42 -1.82
CA GLU A 141 -51.64 -12.38 -2.43
C GLU A 141 -52.23 -13.05 -3.68
N MET A 142 -53.34 -12.51 -4.21
CA MET A 142 -54.00 -13.09 -5.36
C MET A 142 -53.17 -12.92 -6.64
N HIS A 143 -53.01 -14.02 -7.38
CA HIS A 143 -52.40 -14.07 -8.69
C HIS A 143 -53.41 -14.59 -9.72
N ALA A 144 -53.60 -13.84 -10.80
CA ALA A 144 -54.46 -14.23 -11.90
C ALA A 144 -53.61 -14.77 -13.06
N PRO A 145 -53.84 -16.02 -13.52
CA PRO A 145 -53.14 -16.56 -14.68
C PRO A 145 -53.41 -15.77 -15.97
N PRO A 146 -52.55 -15.91 -16.99
CA PRO A 146 -52.76 -15.27 -18.28
C PRO A 146 -54.06 -15.78 -18.91
N ASN A 147 -54.88 -14.87 -19.43
CA ASN A 147 -56.19 -15.17 -20.05
C ASN A 147 -57.28 -15.74 -19.10
N ALA A 148 -57.07 -15.73 -17.78
CA ALA A 148 -58.06 -16.16 -16.80
C ALA A 148 -58.62 -15.00 -15.98
N GLY A 149 -59.87 -15.13 -15.54
CA GLY A 149 -60.61 -14.12 -14.79
C GLY A 149 -60.83 -12.81 -15.55
N ILE A 150 -61.28 -11.78 -14.83
CA ILE A 150 -61.49 -10.43 -15.39
C ILE A 150 -60.18 -9.83 -15.88
N ALA A 151 -59.09 -10.03 -15.14
CA ALA A 151 -57.79 -9.50 -15.49
C ALA A 151 -57.35 -10.00 -16.86
N GLY A 152 -57.37 -11.33 -17.08
CA GLY A 152 -57.06 -11.92 -18.37
C GLY A 152 -58.01 -11.47 -19.49
N HIS A 153 -59.31 -11.31 -19.21
CA HIS A 153 -60.28 -10.86 -20.20
C HIS A 153 -60.00 -9.42 -20.66
N VAL A 154 -59.84 -8.48 -19.71
CA VAL A 154 -59.57 -7.07 -20.01
C VAL A 154 -58.20 -6.89 -20.66
N ALA A 155 -57.20 -7.65 -20.25
CA ALA A 155 -55.89 -7.66 -20.90
C ALA A 155 -55.99 -8.07 -22.38
N LYS A 156 -56.80 -9.11 -22.67
CA LYS A 156 -56.99 -9.64 -24.02
C LYS A 156 -57.81 -8.70 -24.92
N THR A 157 -58.87 -8.10 -24.39
CA THR A 157 -59.75 -7.21 -25.17
C THR A 157 -59.22 -5.79 -25.27
N ARG A 158 -58.36 -5.38 -24.33
CA ARG A 158 -57.89 -3.99 -24.15
C ARG A 158 -59.03 -2.99 -23.99
N ALA A 159 -60.17 -3.46 -23.49
CA ALA A 159 -61.38 -2.67 -23.35
C ALA A 159 -61.96 -2.83 -21.94
N PRO A 160 -62.68 -1.81 -21.43
CA PRO A 160 -63.41 -1.94 -20.17
C PRO A 160 -64.37 -3.12 -20.17
N PHE A 161 -64.51 -3.77 -19.01
CA PHE A 161 -65.43 -4.88 -18.80
C PHE A 161 -66.25 -4.64 -17.53
N THR A 162 -67.53 -5.01 -17.56
CA THR A 162 -68.41 -4.94 -16.39
C THR A 162 -69.25 -6.20 -16.26
N SER A 163 -69.50 -6.61 -15.02
CA SER A 163 -70.44 -7.67 -14.71
C SER A 163 -71.33 -7.27 -13.54
N SER A 164 -72.63 -7.53 -13.67
CA SER A 164 -73.60 -7.28 -12.59
C SER A 164 -73.79 -8.47 -11.65
N ARG A 165 -73.29 -9.66 -12.05
CA ARG A 165 -73.32 -10.91 -11.26
C ARG A 165 -72.08 -11.74 -11.57
N TYR A 166 -70.98 -11.41 -10.92
CA TYR A 166 -69.65 -11.94 -11.19
C TYR A 166 -69.62 -13.48 -11.28
N LEU A 167 -70.03 -14.18 -10.23
CA LEU A 167 -69.89 -15.66 -10.12
C LEU A 167 -70.72 -16.46 -11.13
N THR A 168 -71.69 -15.83 -11.79
CA THR A 168 -72.61 -16.52 -12.72
C THR A 168 -72.44 -16.08 -14.18
N ASP A 169 -71.53 -15.15 -14.44
CA ASP A 169 -71.37 -14.52 -15.74
C ASP A 169 -70.46 -15.35 -16.67
N GLN A 170 -71.06 -15.98 -17.68
CA GLN A 170 -70.33 -16.84 -18.62
C GLN A 170 -69.61 -16.09 -19.75
N SER A 171 -69.58 -14.75 -19.71
CA SER A 171 -68.94 -13.92 -20.75
C SER A 171 -67.41 -13.91 -20.72
N PHE A 172 -66.80 -14.42 -19.64
CA PHE A 172 -65.34 -14.54 -19.50
C PHE A 172 -64.95 -15.90 -18.90
N SER A 173 -63.65 -16.22 -18.95
CA SER A 173 -63.13 -17.47 -18.40
C SER A 173 -62.91 -17.32 -16.89
N HIS A 174 -63.66 -18.06 -16.09
CA HIS A 174 -63.48 -18.15 -14.65
C HIS A 174 -62.25 -18.98 -14.25
N ASP A 175 -61.67 -18.68 -13.09
CA ASP A 175 -60.65 -19.50 -12.43
C ASP A 175 -61.14 -19.86 -11.03
N ALA A 176 -61.08 -21.15 -10.69
CA ALA A 176 -61.65 -21.66 -9.44
C ALA A 176 -60.98 -21.09 -8.17
N THR A 177 -59.70 -20.72 -8.25
CA THR A 177 -58.97 -20.15 -7.11
C THR A 177 -59.39 -18.70 -6.90
N ILE A 178 -59.44 -17.92 -7.99
CA ILE A 178 -59.87 -16.51 -7.97
C ILE A 178 -61.33 -16.42 -7.53
N ASP A 179 -62.22 -17.23 -8.10
CA ASP A 179 -63.65 -17.23 -7.78
C ASP A 179 -63.90 -17.47 -6.30
N ARG A 180 -63.15 -18.40 -5.69
CA ARG A 180 -63.25 -18.68 -4.26
C ARG A 180 -62.86 -17.46 -3.42
N ILE A 181 -61.74 -16.82 -3.75
CA ILE A 181 -61.27 -15.61 -3.04
C ILE A 181 -62.31 -14.49 -3.16
N LEU A 182 -62.84 -14.27 -4.37
CA LEU A 182 -63.83 -13.21 -4.60
C LEU A 182 -65.20 -13.52 -4.00
N ALA A 183 -65.59 -14.81 -3.93
CA ALA A 183 -66.79 -15.25 -3.22
C ALA A 183 -66.66 -15.03 -1.70
N ASP A 184 -65.49 -15.31 -1.11
CA ASP A 184 -65.22 -15.06 0.30
C ASP A 184 -65.24 -13.55 0.64
N GLU A 185 -64.83 -12.69 -0.31
CA GLU A 185 -64.97 -11.23 -0.22
C GLU A 185 -66.41 -10.72 -0.42
N GLY A 186 -67.32 -11.62 -0.86
CA GLY A 186 -68.72 -11.32 -1.16
C GLY A 186 -68.91 -10.51 -2.44
N LEU A 187 -68.00 -10.59 -3.41
CA LEU A 187 -68.09 -9.85 -4.67
C LEU A 187 -69.30 -10.31 -5.51
N GLU A 188 -70.20 -9.37 -5.82
CA GLU A 188 -71.37 -9.64 -6.66
C GLU A 188 -71.32 -8.89 -7.99
N SER A 189 -70.84 -7.65 -8.02
CA SER A 189 -70.69 -6.88 -9.26
C SER A 189 -69.35 -6.18 -9.34
N VAL A 190 -68.89 -5.92 -10.57
CA VAL A 190 -67.53 -5.46 -10.84
C VAL A 190 -67.44 -4.62 -12.12
N ALA A 191 -66.59 -3.62 -12.09
CA ALA A 191 -66.14 -2.85 -13.24
C ALA A 191 -64.61 -2.88 -13.30
N ALA A 192 -64.06 -3.18 -14.46
CA ALA A 192 -62.63 -3.27 -14.68
C ALA A 192 -62.21 -2.50 -15.94
N VAL A 193 -61.11 -1.77 -15.84
CA VAL A 193 -60.54 -0.99 -16.95
C VAL A 193 -59.03 -1.28 -17.09
N PRO A 194 -58.50 -1.29 -18.31
CA PRO A 194 -57.07 -1.48 -18.53
C PRO A 194 -56.28 -0.20 -18.19
N LEU A 195 -55.08 -0.39 -17.64
CA LEU A 195 -54.03 0.62 -17.61
C LEU A 195 -53.14 0.41 -18.83
N LEU A 196 -53.16 1.38 -19.73
CA LEU A 196 -52.48 1.30 -21.02
C LEU A 196 -51.19 2.12 -20.99
N ALA A 197 -50.09 1.49 -21.38
CA ALA A 197 -48.85 2.15 -21.77
C ALA A 197 -48.66 1.93 -23.27
N ASP A 198 -48.82 3.00 -24.05
CA ASP A 198 -48.85 2.92 -25.51
C ASP A 198 -49.91 1.88 -25.97
N ASP A 199 -49.50 0.74 -26.54
CA ASP A 199 -50.41 -0.35 -26.98
C ASP A 199 -50.47 -1.55 -26.01
N ASP A 200 -49.74 -1.49 -24.90
CA ASP A 200 -49.60 -2.60 -23.94
C ASP A 200 -50.39 -2.36 -22.64
N VAL A 201 -50.97 -3.44 -22.11
CA VAL A 201 -51.71 -3.41 -20.83
C VAL A 201 -50.70 -3.63 -19.70
N ILE A 202 -50.32 -2.56 -19.02
CA ILE A 202 -49.37 -2.63 -17.89
C ILE A 202 -50.05 -3.02 -16.57
N GLY A 203 -51.38 -2.96 -16.53
CA GLY A 203 -52.16 -3.34 -15.36
C GLY A 203 -53.65 -3.17 -15.58
N ILE A 204 -54.44 -3.47 -14.55
CA ILE A 204 -55.90 -3.43 -14.59
C ILE A 204 -56.42 -2.86 -13.28
N LEU A 205 -57.25 -1.84 -13.37
CA LEU A 205 -57.95 -1.24 -12.24
C LEU A 205 -59.35 -1.84 -12.16
N ILE A 206 -59.66 -2.44 -11.03
CA ILE A 206 -60.89 -3.18 -10.78
C ILE A 206 -61.59 -2.54 -9.60
N VAL A 207 -62.89 -2.26 -9.72
CA VAL A 207 -63.75 -1.78 -8.64
C VAL A 207 -64.93 -2.73 -8.49
N GLY A 208 -65.19 -3.18 -7.27
CA GLY A 208 -66.19 -4.20 -6.97
C GLY A 208 -67.20 -3.75 -5.90
N ASN A 209 -68.38 -4.36 -5.95
CA ASN A 209 -69.45 -4.20 -4.97
C ASN A 209 -69.96 -5.56 -4.48
N ARG A 210 -70.43 -5.59 -3.23
CA ARG A 210 -70.99 -6.79 -2.58
C ARG A 210 -72.49 -6.96 -2.80
N TYR A 211 -73.05 -6.20 -3.73
CA TYR A 211 -74.45 -6.24 -4.12
C TYR A 211 -74.56 -6.18 -5.64
N GLN A 212 -75.69 -6.65 -6.16
CA GLN A 212 -75.96 -6.61 -7.59
C GLN A 212 -76.13 -5.15 -8.04
N ARG A 213 -75.29 -4.71 -8.99
CA ARG A 213 -75.30 -3.36 -9.55
C ARG A 213 -75.04 -3.40 -11.05
N THR A 214 -75.71 -2.53 -11.79
CA THR A 214 -75.41 -2.28 -13.20
C THR A 214 -74.69 -0.94 -13.34
N PHE A 215 -73.44 -1.00 -13.77
CA PHE A 215 -72.62 0.19 -14.00
C PHE A 215 -73.11 0.95 -15.24
N GLN A 216 -73.27 2.25 -15.08
CA GLN A 216 -73.68 3.17 -16.13
C GLN A 216 -72.48 3.50 -17.05
N PRO A 217 -72.71 3.82 -18.33
CA PRO A 217 -71.63 4.14 -19.26
C PRO A 217 -70.72 5.28 -18.78
N TRP A 218 -71.27 6.29 -18.09
CA TRP A 218 -70.51 7.41 -17.57
C TRP A 218 -69.58 7.01 -16.41
N GLU A 219 -69.96 6.02 -15.58
CA GLU A 219 -69.12 5.50 -14.50
C GLU A 219 -67.89 4.78 -15.06
N ILE A 220 -68.08 4.00 -16.14
CA ILE A 220 -67.00 3.33 -16.87
C ILE A 220 -66.06 4.36 -17.50
N SER A 221 -66.59 5.42 -18.12
CA SER A 221 -65.78 6.49 -18.71
C SER A 221 -64.89 7.17 -17.66
N ILE A 222 -65.42 7.47 -16.47
CA ILE A 222 -64.68 8.10 -15.38
C ILE A 222 -63.58 7.18 -14.85
N LEU A 223 -63.86 5.90 -14.67
CA LEU A 223 -62.86 4.91 -14.27
C LEU A 223 -61.74 4.78 -15.32
N THR A 224 -62.10 4.82 -16.60
CA THR A 224 -61.15 4.77 -17.73
C THR A 224 -60.23 5.99 -17.75
N ILE A 225 -60.76 7.19 -17.48
CA ILE A 225 -59.95 8.42 -17.38
C ILE A 225 -58.97 8.31 -16.20
N LEU A 226 -59.42 7.82 -15.04
CA LEU A 226 -58.53 7.58 -13.90
C LEU A 226 -57.41 6.59 -14.27
N ALA A 227 -57.76 5.49 -14.96
CA ALA A 227 -56.78 4.50 -15.39
C ALA A 227 -55.74 5.06 -16.37
N ALA A 228 -56.13 5.97 -17.27
CA ALA A 228 -55.18 6.66 -18.15
C ALA A 228 -54.18 7.52 -17.37
N HIS A 229 -54.65 8.26 -16.36
CA HIS A 229 -53.77 9.04 -15.49
C HIS A 229 -52.89 8.17 -14.60
N ALA A 230 -53.45 7.09 -14.05
CA ALA A 230 -52.74 6.09 -13.27
C ALA A 230 -51.59 5.46 -14.08
N SER A 231 -51.85 5.10 -15.35
CA SER A 231 -50.86 4.52 -16.25
C SER A 231 -49.66 5.45 -16.44
N THR A 232 -49.93 6.74 -16.61
CA THR A 232 -48.89 7.77 -16.74
C THR A 232 -48.10 7.93 -15.44
N ALA A 233 -48.78 7.99 -14.29
CA ALA A 233 -48.13 8.15 -12.98
C ALA A 233 -47.24 6.95 -12.62
N ILE A 234 -47.71 5.72 -12.85
CA ILE A 234 -46.95 4.49 -12.61
C ILE A 234 -45.69 4.46 -13.48
N ARG A 235 -45.81 4.78 -14.78
CA ARG A 235 -44.65 4.87 -15.69
C ARG A 235 -43.62 5.89 -15.21
N ASN A 236 -44.07 7.07 -14.80
CA ASN A 236 -43.19 8.12 -14.31
C ASN A 236 -42.45 7.68 -13.04
N ALA A 237 -43.15 7.03 -12.09
CA ALA A 237 -42.55 6.51 -10.87
C ALA A 237 -41.51 5.42 -11.15
N LEU A 238 -41.84 4.46 -12.03
CA LEU A 238 -40.91 3.41 -12.45
C LEU A 238 -39.67 3.97 -13.16
N ALA A 239 -39.86 4.89 -14.11
CA ALA A 239 -38.76 5.54 -14.83
C ALA A 239 -37.87 6.36 -13.89
N TYR A 240 -38.47 7.05 -12.91
CA TYR A 240 -37.74 7.81 -11.90
C TYR A 240 -36.90 6.90 -11.00
N ALA A 241 -37.46 5.78 -10.54
CA ALA A 241 -36.75 4.79 -9.74
C ALA A 241 -35.57 4.17 -10.51
N ALA A 242 -35.78 3.76 -11.76
CA ALA A 242 -34.72 3.23 -12.62
C ALA A 242 -33.58 4.26 -12.83
N LYS A 243 -33.94 5.53 -13.06
CA LYS A 243 -32.96 6.61 -13.21
C LYS A 243 -32.15 6.85 -11.94
N GLN A 244 -32.80 6.85 -10.77
CA GLN A 244 -32.08 6.98 -9.49
C GLN A 244 -31.11 5.82 -9.25
N GLN A 245 -31.53 4.59 -9.55
CA GLN A 245 -30.69 3.41 -9.40
C GLN A 245 -29.46 3.48 -10.31
N ALA A 246 -29.66 3.80 -11.60
CA ALA A 246 -28.57 3.97 -12.55
C ALA A 246 -27.60 5.08 -12.15
N LEU A 247 -28.10 6.18 -11.57
CA LEU A 247 -27.24 7.27 -11.06
C LEU A 247 -26.36 6.80 -9.90
N ARG A 248 -26.91 6.05 -8.93
CA ARG A 248 -26.14 5.52 -7.79
C ARG A 248 -25.05 4.55 -8.25
N GLU A 249 -25.39 3.65 -9.18
CA GLU A 249 -24.42 2.70 -9.75
C GLU A 249 -23.31 3.43 -10.51
N ALA A 250 -23.64 4.48 -11.27
CA ALA A 250 -22.67 5.31 -11.97
C ALA A 250 -21.76 6.08 -11.00
N GLU A 251 -22.32 6.65 -9.92
CA GLU A 251 -21.54 7.34 -8.88
C GLU A 251 -20.56 6.39 -8.18
N GLU A 252 -20.99 5.18 -7.82
CA GLU A 252 -20.12 4.17 -7.22
C GLU A 252 -19.02 3.69 -8.17
N ALA A 253 -19.37 3.45 -9.43
CA ALA A 253 -18.41 3.08 -10.46
C ALA A 253 -17.38 4.20 -10.70
N ASN A 254 -17.83 5.45 -10.75
CA ASN A 254 -16.95 6.60 -10.95
C ASN A 254 -16.03 6.80 -9.75
N ARG A 255 -16.52 6.64 -8.51
CA ARG A 255 -15.67 6.67 -7.31
C ARG A 255 -14.57 5.60 -7.37
N ARG A 256 -14.91 4.36 -7.69
CA ARG A 256 -13.92 3.26 -7.84
C ARG A 256 -12.92 3.55 -8.95
N LEU A 257 -13.36 4.16 -10.05
CA LEU A 257 -12.47 4.54 -11.15
C LEU A 257 -11.52 5.66 -10.74
N GLN A 258 -11.99 6.66 -10.02
CA GLN A 258 -11.16 7.76 -9.49
C GLN A 258 -10.11 7.24 -8.50
N GLU A 259 -10.47 6.33 -7.60
CA GLU A 259 -9.51 5.68 -6.69
C GLU A 259 -8.41 4.95 -7.46
N LYS A 260 -8.77 4.19 -8.50
CA LYS A 260 -7.79 3.51 -9.37
C LYS A 260 -6.92 4.47 -10.17
N ILE A 261 -7.49 5.55 -10.72
CA ILE A 261 -6.73 6.57 -11.46
C ILE A 261 -5.71 7.22 -10.53
N ALA A 262 -6.11 7.61 -9.32
CA ALA A 262 -5.20 8.22 -8.35
C ALA A 262 -4.04 7.28 -7.97
N ALA A 263 -4.30 5.99 -7.77
CA ALA A 263 -3.26 4.98 -7.52
C ALA A 263 -2.28 4.85 -8.70
N LEU A 264 -2.78 4.79 -9.94
CA LEU A 264 -1.96 4.72 -11.14
C LEU A 264 -1.13 5.99 -11.37
N GLU A 265 -1.71 7.16 -11.15
CA GLU A 265 -1.01 8.45 -11.25
C GLU A 265 0.11 8.56 -10.20
N PHE A 266 -0.14 8.11 -8.97
CA PHE A 266 0.88 8.07 -7.91
C PHE A 266 2.06 7.18 -8.31
N ALA A 267 1.79 5.96 -8.78
CA ALA A 267 2.84 5.04 -9.22
C ALA A 267 3.62 5.60 -10.43
N ALA A 268 2.92 6.19 -11.40
CA ALA A 268 3.54 6.77 -12.59
C ALA A 268 4.43 7.99 -12.27
N GLU A 269 3.99 8.87 -11.37
CA GLU A 269 4.78 10.03 -10.94
C GLU A 269 5.99 9.59 -10.10
N ALA A 270 5.82 8.59 -9.24
CA ALA A 270 6.94 7.98 -8.53
C ALA A 270 8.00 7.46 -9.51
N ASP A 271 7.60 6.63 -10.48
CA ASP A 271 8.50 6.08 -11.51
C ASP A 271 9.17 7.19 -12.33
N ALA A 272 8.42 8.21 -12.76
CA ALA A 272 8.95 9.35 -13.50
C ALA A 272 10.00 10.11 -12.69
N ARG A 273 9.77 10.31 -11.38
CA ARG A 273 10.69 10.99 -10.48
C ARG A 273 11.98 10.18 -10.25
N LEU A 274 11.87 8.87 -10.04
CA LEU A 274 13.02 7.96 -9.90
C LEU A 274 13.86 7.95 -11.18
N ASN A 275 13.22 7.77 -12.34
CA ASN A 275 13.91 7.74 -13.64
C ASN A 275 14.60 9.07 -13.97
N ARG A 276 13.97 10.20 -13.61
CA ARG A 276 14.59 11.53 -13.79
C ARG A 276 15.86 11.68 -12.96
N GLN A 277 15.93 11.10 -11.76
CA GLN A 277 17.12 11.13 -10.93
C GLN A 277 18.21 10.20 -11.45
N LEU A 278 17.84 9.00 -11.89
CA LEU A 278 18.76 8.08 -12.57
C LEU A 278 19.39 8.73 -13.81
N ALA A 279 18.60 9.41 -14.65
CA ALA A 279 19.09 10.10 -15.83
C ALA A 279 20.07 11.25 -15.51
N LYS A 280 19.94 11.89 -14.34
CA LYS A 280 20.89 12.91 -13.84
C LYS A 280 22.17 12.31 -13.25
N GLY A 281 22.25 10.98 -13.11
CA GLY A 281 23.38 10.31 -12.48
C GLY A 281 23.43 10.52 -10.96
N ALA A 282 22.26 10.60 -10.31
CA ALA A 282 22.13 10.71 -8.86
C ALA A 282 22.92 9.62 -8.12
N GLY A 283 23.51 9.97 -6.98
CA GLY A 283 24.17 9.03 -6.09
C GLY A 283 23.18 8.36 -5.13
N LEU A 284 23.71 7.52 -4.24
CA LEU A 284 22.91 6.77 -3.26
C LEU A 284 22.11 7.71 -2.33
N GLN A 285 22.71 8.83 -1.93
CA GLN A 285 22.09 9.80 -1.02
C GLN A 285 20.89 10.49 -1.68
N GLU A 286 21.07 11.07 -2.88
CA GLU A 286 19.99 11.78 -3.58
C GLU A 286 18.83 10.83 -3.94
N MET A 287 19.14 9.58 -4.23
CA MET A 287 18.14 8.56 -4.52
C MET A 287 17.29 8.22 -3.29
N VAL A 288 17.92 8.03 -2.13
CA VAL A 288 17.23 7.77 -0.85
C VAL A 288 16.35 8.95 -0.45
N GLU A 289 16.78 10.20 -0.69
CA GLU A 289 15.98 11.42 -0.46
C GLU A 289 14.71 11.47 -1.32
N VAL A 290 14.82 11.08 -2.59
CA VAL A 290 13.67 11.03 -3.51
C VAL A 290 12.68 9.97 -3.07
N ILE A 291 13.14 8.78 -2.67
CA ILE A 291 12.28 7.71 -2.18
C ILE A 291 11.56 8.15 -0.89
N ALA A 292 12.30 8.75 0.06
CA ALA A 292 11.73 9.24 1.31
C ALA A 292 10.65 10.31 1.07
N ALA A 293 10.88 11.24 0.14
CA ALA A 293 9.91 12.26 -0.23
C ALA A 293 8.67 11.69 -0.94
N THR A 294 8.82 10.66 -1.78
CA THR A 294 7.71 10.03 -2.51
C THR A 294 6.80 9.23 -1.58
N LEU A 295 7.37 8.44 -0.67
CA LEU A 295 6.62 7.56 0.25
C LEU A 295 6.33 8.20 1.60
N GLN A 296 6.63 9.50 1.77
CA GLN A 296 6.44 10.28 3.00
C GLN A 296 6.98 9.57 4.27
N GLY A 297 8.14 8.93 4.14
CA GLY A 297 8.72 8.09 5.18
C GLY A 297 10.16 8.46 5.51
N ARG A 298 10.75 7.69 6.43
CA ARG A 298 12.20 7.64 6.67
C ARG A 298 12.77 6.43 5.94
N ILE A 299 13.86 6.61 5.21
CA ILE A 299 14.50 5.56 4.41
C ILE A 299 15.96 5.40 4.83
N ALA A 300 16.42 4.15 4.93
CA ALA A 300 17.84 3.80 5.01
C ALA A 300 18.21 2.86 3.86
N PHE A 301 19.40 3.04 3.29
CA PHE A 301 20.04 2.04 2.46
C PHE A 301 21.18 1.40 3.24
N LEU A 302 21.15 0.07 3.35
CA LEU A 302 22.16 -0.72 4.05
C LEU A 302 22.99 -1.51 3.03
N ASP A 303 24.27 -1.70 3.32
CA ASP A 303 25.13 -2.59 2.55
C ASP A 303 24.78 -4.08 2.79
N PRO A 304 25.38 -5.02 2.04
CA PRO A 304 25.10 -6.45 2.22
C PRO A 304 25.45 -7.01 3.60
N THR A 305 26.26 -6.28 4.38
CA THR A 305 26.62 -6.64 5.76
C THR A 305 25.68 -6.07 6.82
N GLY A 306 24.66 -5.30 6.39
CA GLY A 306 23.69 -4.65 7.27
C GLY A 306 24.16 -3.32 7.84
N ARG A 307 25.24 -2.73 7.31
CA ARG A 307 25.71 -1.40 7.71
C ARG A 307 24.97 -0.33 6.93
N VAL A 308 24.46 0.70 7.61
CA VAL A 308 23.83 1.87 6.97
C VAL A 308 24.87 2.64 6.13
N LEU A 309 24.54 2.87 4.86
CA LEU A 309 25.34 3.66 3.92
C LEU A 309 24.81 5.09 3.77
N CYS A 310 23.49 5.24 3.72
CA CYS A 310 22.83 6.54 3.64
C CYS A 310 21.40 6.49 4.21
N THR A 311 20.92 7.66 4.63
CA THR A 311 19.57 7.85 5.19
C THR A 311 18.91 9.10 4.61
N ALA A 312 17.58 9.12 4.63
CA ALA A 312 16.80 10.33 4.41
C ALA A 312 15.46 10.26 5.13
N ALA A 313 14.85 11.43 5.34
CA ALA A 313 13.51 11.57 5.89
C ALA A 313 12.68 12.54 5.03
N ALA A 314 11.38 12.30 4.95
CA ALA A 314 10.46 13.19 4.25
C ALA A 314 10.43 14.60 4.89
N PRO A 315 10.37 15.69 4.10
CA PRO A 315 10.42 17.07 4.61
C PRO A 315 9.29 17.45 5.58
N THR A 316 8.18 16.74 5.58
CA THR A 316 6.97 17.03 6.35
C THR A 316 6.87 16.28 7.68
N SER A 317 7.85 15.44 8.03
CA SER A 317 7.89 14.81 9.36
C SER A 317 8.16 15.89 10.42
N ARG A 318 7.11 16.29 11.16
CA ARG A 318 7.14 17.33 12.21
C ARG A 318 8.10 17.05 13.37
N ASP A 319 8.72 15.88 13.41
CA ASP A 319 9.82 15.58 14.32
C ASP A 319 11.14 16.01 13.66
N GLY A 320 11.48 17.29 13.83
CA GLY A 320 12.83 17.77 13.58
C GLY A 320 13.79 17.06 14.53
N GLY A 321 14.51 16.06 14.01
CA GLY A 321 15.53 15.32 14.76
C GLY A 321 15.10 13.90 15.14
N ASN A 322 15.25 12.96 14.20
CA ASN A 322 15.88 11.66 14.44
C ASN A 322 15.98 10.92 13.10
N ASP A 323 17.20 10.80 12.60
CA ASP A 323 17.54 9.89 11.50
C ASP A 323 16.98 8.49 11.78
N ILE A 324 16.61 7.77 10.73
CA ILE A 324 16.25 6.35 10.84
C ILE A 324 17.32 5.52 11.56
N GLU A 325 18.58 5.97 11.56
CA GLU A 325 19.67 5.42 12.39
C GLU A 325 19.34 5.40 13.90
N ALA A 326 18.64 6.39 14.43
CA ALA A 326 18.21 6.41 15.82
C ALA A 326 17.17 5.33 16.14
N LEU A 327 16.49 4.79 15.10
CA LEU A 327 15.53 3.69 15.21
C LEU A 327 16.20 2.31 15.04
N LEU A 328 17.44 2.28 14.54
CA LEU A 328 18.23 1.08 14.28
C LEU A 328 19.08 0.70 15.51
N THR A 329 18.42 0.36 16.61
CA THR A 329 19.12 -0.15 17.81
C THR A 329 19.81 -1.50 17.52
N PRO A 330 20.83 -1.91 18.30
CA PRO A 330 21.51 -3.19 18.10
C PRO A 330 20.56 -4.40 18.05
N GLU A 331 19.44 -4.36 18.79
CA GLU A 331 18.40 -5.39 18.76
C GLU A 331 17.62 -5.41 17.43
N VAL A 332 17.32 -4.24 16.86
CA VAL A 332 16.66 -4.13 15.54
C VAL A 332 17.59 -4.63 14.43
N LEU A 333 18.88 -4.28 14.50
CA LEU A 333 19.90 -4.75 13.54
C LEU A 333 20.04 -6.28 13.53
N LEU A 334 19.77 -6.97 14.64
CA LEU A 334 19.76 -8.44 14.70
C LEU A 334 18.55 -9.08 14.01
N ARG A 335 17.44 -8.35 13.84
CA ARG A 335 16.20 -8.84 13.19
C ARG A 335 16.19 -8.63 11.68
N ILE A 336 16.90 -7.62 11.19
CA ILE A 336 16.99 -7.28 9.77
C ILE A 336 17.51 -8.46 8.90
N PRO A 337 18.57 -9.20 9.27
CA PRO A 337 19.05 -10.34 8.46
C PRO A 337 17.98 -11.42 8.21
N ALA A 338 17.13 -11.71 9.20
CA ALA A 338 16.06 -12.70 9.05
C ALA A 338 14.97 -12.21 8.09
N ALA A 339 14.57 -10.93 8.21
CA ALA A 339 13.61 -10.31 7.30
C ALA A 339 14.17 -10.15 5.87
N LEU A 340 15.47 -9.88 5.74
CA LEU A 340 16.17 -9.85 4.46
C LEU A 340 16.23 -11.23 3.81
N GLY A 341 16.50 -12.28 4.58
CA GLY A 341 16.44 -13.66 4.07
C GLY A 341 15.06 -14.00 3.49
N GLN A 342 13.99 -13.54 4.14
CA GLN A 342 12.62 -13.70 3.63
C GLN A 342 12.37 -12.84 2.39
N SER A 343 12.83 -11.59 2.36
CA SER A 343 12.68 -10.70 1.20
C SER A 343 13.44 -11.22 -0.02
N LEU A 344 14.66 -11.73 0.17
CA LEU A 344 15.46 -12.38 -0.87
C LEU A 344 14.77 -13.60 -1.47
N PHE A 345 14.11 -14.40 -0.63
CA PHE A 345 13.38 -15.59 -1.07
C PHE A 345 12.04 -15.24 -1.76
N ALA A 346 11.30 -14.29 -1.20
CA ALA A 346 9.99 -13.89 -1.70
C ALA A 346 10.06 -12.96 -2.92
N GLY A 347 11.17 -12.24 -3.11
CA GLY A 347 11.31 -11.22 -4.16
C GLY A 347 10.48 -9.95 -3.92
N HIS A 348 9.99 -9.75 -2.69
CA HIS A 348 9.10 -8.65 -2.31
C HIS A 348 9.56 -8.04 -0.98
N SER A 349 8.99 -6.89 -0.61
CA SER A 349 9.25 -6.27 0.67
C SER A 349 8.59 -7.05 1.81
N VAL A 350 9.20 -7.07 2.99
CA VAL A 350 8.73 -7.79 4.18
C VAL A 350 8.58 -6.82 5.34
N PRO A 351 7.50 -6.89 6.14
CA PRO A 351 7.35 -6.05 7.32
C PRO A 351 8.41 -6.36 8.38
N VAL A 352 8.91 -5.33 9.05
CA VAL A 352 9.90 -5.41 10.13
C VAL A 352 9.42 -4.56 11.30
N GLU A 353 9.39 -5.15 12.49
CA GLU A 353 9.13 -4.42 13.72
C GLU A 353 10.35 -3.58 14.12
N LEU A 354 10.15 -2.27 14.26
CA LEU A 354 11.16 -1.30 14.68
C LEU A 354 10.90 -0.87 16.14
N TRP A 355 11.91 -0.33 16.83
CA TRP A 355 11.87 -0.05 18.28
C TRP A 355 10.81 0.99 18.71
N GLN A 356 10.42 1.91 17.83
CA GLN A 356 9.38 2.93 18.09
C GLN A 356 8.01 2.53 17.49
N PRO A 357 6.89 3.04 18.03
CA PRO A 357 5.57 2.85 17.41
C PRO A 357 5.57 3.41 15.98
N GLY A 358 5.40 2.51 15.02
CA GLY A 358 5.45 2.81 13.59
C GLY A 358 5.50 1.52 12.77
N HIS A 359 5.52 1.66 11.44
CA HIS A 359 5.46 0.55 10.50
C HIS A 359 6.75 0.50 9.69
N GLY A 360 7.52 -0.58 9.85
CA GLY A 360 8.76 -0.81 9.12
C GLY A 360 8.58 -1.83 8.01
N ARG A 361 9.25 -1.63 6.87
CA ARG A 361 9.41 -2.66 5.83
C ARG A 361 10.82 -2.65 5.29
N VAL A 362 11.33 -3.83 4.93
CA VAL A 362 12.62 -4.00 4.29
C VAL A 362 12.46 -4.68 2.94
N VAL A 363 13.25 -4.27 1.95
CA VAL A 363 13.34 -4.92 0.64
C VAL A 363 14.81 -5.11 0.27
N ALA A 364 15.16 -6.31 -0.19
CA ALA A 364 16.48 -6.58 -0.71
C ALA A 364 16.69 -5.86 -2.05
N VAL A 365 17.88 -5.30 -2.25
CA VAL A 365 18.30 -4.63 -3.49
C VAL A 365 19.23 -5.58 -4.23
N LEU A 366 18.78 -6.05 -5.38
CA LEU A 366 19.41 -7.12 -6.16
C LEU A 366 19.83 -6.65 -7.55
N SER A 367 20.93 -7.22 -8.06
CA SER A 367 21.31 -7.15 -9.47
C SER A 367 21.56 -8.56 -10.01
N GLY A 368 20.56 -9.13 -10.68
CA GLY A 368 20.59 -10.57 -10.98
C GLY A 368 20.54 -11.35 -9.67
N ASP A 369 21.54 -12.20 -9.43
CA ASP A 369 21.67 -12.99 -8.21
C ASP A 369 22.50 -12.30 -7.10
N ASP A 370 23.14 -11.16 -7.42
CA ASP A 370 24.01 -10.45 -6.47
C ASP A 370 23.20 -9.52 -5.56
N HIS A 371 23.36 -9.71 -4.23
CA HIS A 371 22.81 -8.81 -3.22
C HIS A 371 23.71 -7.59 -3.05
N LEU A 372 23.21 -6.42 -3.49
CA LEU A 372 23.95 -5.16 -3.45
C LEU A 372 23.74 -4.39 -2.15
N GLY A 373 22.67 -4.72 -1.42
CA GLY A 373 22.27 -4.07 -0.18
C GLY A 373 20.78 -4.19 0.04
N SER A 374 20.24 -3.37 0.94
CA SER A 374 18.80 -3.38 1.24
C SER A 374 18.26 -2.00 1.53
N LEU A 375 16.98 -1.80 1.22
CA LEU A 375 16.23 -0.60 1.58
C LEU A 375 15.32 -0.89 2.76
N LEU A 376 15.37 -0.02 3.74
CA LEU A 376 14.48 -0.02 4.89
C LEU A 376 13.64 1.26 4.86
N ILE A 377 12.33 1.12 5.02
CA ILE A 377 11.40 2.24 5.23
C ILE A 377 10.76 2.17 6.61
N HIS A 378 10.56 3.33 7.22
CA HIS A 378 9.73 3.52 8.40
C HIS A 378 8.71 4.65 8.18
N THR A 379 7.44 4.34 8.43
CA THR A 379 6.30 5.28 8.33
C THR A 379 5.44 5.27 9.58
N SER A 380 4.69 6.36 9.81
CA SER A 380 3.75 6.47 10.94
C SER A 380 2.50 5.61 10.75
N LYS A 381 2.09 5.37 9.51
CA LYS A 381 0.96 4.52 9.11
C LYS A 381 1.45 3.34 8.27
N PRO A 382 0.73 2.21 8.22
CA PRO A 382 1.05 1.14 7.30
C PRO A 382 0.94 1.66 5.86
N LEU A 383 1.90 1.27 5.02
CA LEU A 383 1.82 1.53 3.58
C LEU A 383 0.62 0.80 2.99
N SER A 384 -0.11 1.48 2.13
CA SER A 384 -1.11 0.87 1.24
C SER A 384 -0.46 -0.10 0.24
N ASP A 385 -1.25 -0.98 -0.38
CA ASP A 385 -0.73 -1.96 -1.35
C ASP A 385 -0.02 -1.26 -2.53
N ASP A 386 -0.53 -0.12 -2.98
CA ASP A 386 0.08 0.69 -4.05
C ASP A 386 1.43 1.28 -3.62
N GLU A 387 1.52 1.80 -2.39
CA GLU A 387 2.77 2.32 -1.83
C GLU A 387 3.80 1.21 -1.58
N VAL A 388 3.36 0.01 -1.21
CA VAL A 388 4.23 -1.17 -1.10
C VAL A 388 4.83 -1.51 -2.46
N GLN A 389 4.00 -1.54 -3.52
CA GLN A 389 4.49 -1.81 -4.87
C GLN A 389 5.47 -0.73 -5.36
N VAL A 390 5.21 0.55 -5.07
CA VAL A 390 6.13 1.65 -5.36
C VAL A 390 7.43 1.48 -4.58
N PHE A 391 7.39 1.13 -3.29
CA PHE A 391 8.58 0.86 -2.48
C PHE A 391 9.43 -0.28 -3.04
N GLU A 392 8.80 -1.35 -3.50
CA GLU A 392 9.48 -2.48 -4.14
C GLU A 392 10.12 -2.07 -5.47
N ARG A 393 9.46 -1.25 -6.28
CA ARG A 393 10.06 -0.68 -7.51
C ARG A 393 11.25 0.22 -7.23
N CYS A 394 11.22 0.98 -6.14
CA CYS A 394 12.36 1.79 -5.69
C CYS A 394 13.62 0.94 -5.47
N SER A 395 13.49 -0.33 -5.08
CA SER A 395 14.63 -1.25 -4.93
C SER A 395 15.38 -1.47 -6.25
N THR A 396 14.66 -1.60 -7.37
CA THR A 396 15.25 -1.77 -8.70
C THR A 396 16.02 -0.52 -9.12
N ALA A 397 15.44 0.66 -8.91
CA ALA A 397 16.12 1.92 -9.19
C ALA A 397 17.36 2.09 -8.30
N MET A 398 17.27 1.69 -7.02
CA MET A 398 18.40 1.69 -6.10
C MET A 398 19.51 0.71 -6.52
N ALA A 399 19.16 -0.46 -7.08
CA ALA A 399 20.13 -1.42 -7.60
C ALA A 399 20.99 -0.80 -8.71
N VAL A 400 20.38 -0.05 -9.63
CA VAL A 400 21.10 0.66 -10.70
C VAL A 400 22.08 1.69 -10.11
N VAL A 401 21.64 2.49 -9.14
CA VAL A 401 22.51 3.47 -8.45
C VAL A 401 23.65 2.78 -7.71
N ALA A 402 23.37 1.70 -6.99
CA ALA A 402 24.34 0.92 -6.25
C ALA A 402 25.40 0.29 -7.17
N LEU A 403 25.01 -0.25 -8.33
CA LEU A 403 25.96 -0.76 -9.34
C LEU A 403 26.84 0.35 -9.91
N LEU A 404 26.27 1.52 -10.21
CA LEU A 404 27.04 2.66 -10.72
C LEU A 404 28.00 3.21 -9.66
N ALA A 405 27.56 3.27 -8.40
CA ALA A 405 28.39 3.66 -7.27
C ALA A 405 29.53 2.66 -7.03
N ASP A 406 29.26 1.36 -7.14
CA ASP A 406 30.27 0.32 -7.01
C ASP A 406 31.26 0.35 -8.18
N ARG A 407 30.80 0.56 -9.43
CA ARG A 407 31.69 0.75 -10.59
C ARG A 407 32.58 2.00 -10.48
N LYS A 408 32.06 3.13 -9.97
CA LYS A 408 32.87 4.33 -9.71
C LYS A 408 33.91 4.07 -8.62
N SER A 409 33.51 3.42 -7.54
CA SER A 409 34.41 3.05 -6.43
C SER A 409 35.47 2.04 -6.88
N PHE A 410 35.09 1.06 -7.70
CA PHE A 410 35.99 0.06 -8.27
C PHE A 410 36.97 0.68 -9.27
N SER A 411 36.50 1.58 -10.15
CA SER A 411 37.38 2.27 -11.11
C SER A 411 38.39 3.16 -10.38
N ALA A 412 37.95 3.94 -9.39
CA ALA A 412 38.85 4.75 -8.57
C ALA A 412 39.86 3.89 -7.78
N ARG A 413 39.43 2.77 -7.18
CA ARG A 413 40.32 1.82 -6.49
C ARG A 413 41.29 1.14 -7.45
N ARG A 414 40.84 0.78 -8.67
CA ARG A 414 41.69 0.19 -9.71
C ARG A 414 42.73 1.17 -10.22
N ASP A 415 42.37 2.43 -10.39
CA ASP A 415 43.30 3.47 -10.82
C ASP A 415 44.35 3.76 -9.74
N VAL A 416 43.96 3.79 -8.46
CA VAL A 416 44.90 3.83 -7.33
C VAL A 416 45.79 2.59 -7.31
N HIS A 417 45.21 1.38 -7.46
CA HIS A 417 45.97 0.13 -7.51
C HIS A 417 47.04 0.13 -8.61
N LEU A 418 46.66 0.50 -9.84
CA LEU A 418 47.58 0.58 -10.98
C LEU A 418 48.66 1.64 -10.76
N THR A 419 48.29 2.78 -10.16
CA THR A 419 49.24 3.87 -9.86
C THR A 419 50.25 3.42 -8.80
N VAL A 420 49.81 2.81 -7.69
CA VAL A 420 50.73 2.25 -6.68
C VAL A 420 51.61 1.17 -7.30
N ARG A 421 51.05 0.24 -8.09
CA ARG A 421 51.83 -0.81 -8.74
C ARG A 421 52.92 -0.25 -9.66
N ALA A 422 52.61 0.80 -10.42
CA ALA A 422 53.59 1.49 -11.26
C ALA A 422 54.65 2.24 -10.43
N LEU A 423 54.28 2.87 -9.29
CA LEU A 423 55.24 3.51 -8.38
C LEU A 423 56.21 2.53 -7.71
N LEU A 424 55.85 1.25 -7.64
CA LEU A 424 56.66 0.20 -7.03
C LEU A 424 57.44 -0.64 -8.05
N ASP A 425 57.25 -0.38 -9.35
CA ASP A 425 57.90 -1.09 -10.44
C ASP A 425 59.08 -0.26 -11.00
N PRO A 426 60.34 -0.70 -10.78
CA PRO A 426 61.54 -0.06 -11.32
C PRO A 426 61.47 0.31 -12.80
N SER A 427 60.80 -0.51 -13.61
CA SER A 427 60.72 -0.34 -15.07
C SER A 427 59.81 0.83 -15.50
N GLN A 428 58.91 1.29 -14.63
CA GLN A 428 57.90 2.31 -14.95
C GLN A 428 58.32 3.72 -14.54
N HIS A 429 59.44 3.89 -13.83
CA HIS A 429 59.90 5.20 -13.33
C HIS A 429 60.31 6.21 -14.42
N GLY A 430 60.38 5.78 -15.68
CA GLY A 430 60.56 6.67 -16.83
C GLY A 430 59.29 7.40 -17.28
N ASP A 431 58.11 6.99 -16.78
CA ASP A 431 56.83 7.60 -17.11
C ASP A 431 56.70 8.97 -16.40
N LYS A 432 56.70 10.04 -17.19
CA LYS A 432 56.60 11.42 -16.70
C LYS A 432 55.21 11.74 -16.11
N ASP A 433 54.18 10.97 -16.47
CA ASP A 433 52.81 11.20 -16.01
C ASP A 433 52.51 10.48 -14.68
N LEU A 434 53.36 9.54 -14.26
CA LEU A 434 53.16 8.74 -13.05
C LEU A 434 53.14 9.59 -11.77
N ALA A 435 54.04 10.57 -11.65
CA ALA A 435 54.06 11.50 -10.52
C ALA A 435 52.80 12.39 -10.49
N THR A 436 52.32 12.82 -11.66
CA THR A 436 51.09 13.60 -11.80
C THR A 436 49.85 12.79 -11.40
N ARG A 437 49.79 11.52 -11.80
CA ARG A 437 48.72 10.59 -11.40
C ARG A 437 48.71 10.33 -9.90
N ALA A 438 49.87 10.10 -9.30
CA ALA A 438 49.99 9.95 -7.85
C ALA A 438 49.49 11.20 -7.10
N LYS A 439 49.87 12.39 -7.59
CA LYS A 439 49.45 13.68 -7.04
C LYS A 439 47.94 13.91 -7.16
N HIS A 440 47.31 13.45 -8.25
CA HIS A 440 45.85 13.50 -8.41
C HIS A 440 45.11 12.69 -7.34
N HIS A 441 45.70 11.57 -6.89
CA HIS A 441 45.17 10.77 -5.77
C HIS A 441 45.62 11.26 -4.39
N GLY A 442 46.25 12.43 -4.31
CA GLY A 442 46.65 13.05 -3.04
C GLY A 442 48.02 12.62 -2.52
N LEU A 443 48.84 11.91 -3.29
CA LEU A 443 50.22 11.57 -2.89
C LEU A 443 51.24 12.41 -3.67
N ASN A 444 52.08 13.17 -2.96
CA ASN A 444 53.21 13.87 -3.58
C ASN A 444 54.48 13.01 -3.51
N VAL A 445 54.92 12.46 -4.64
CA VAL A 445 56.07 11.55 -4.68
C VAL A 445 57.43 12.25 -4.50
N GLU A 446 57.46 13.58 -4.68
CA GLU A 446 58.67 14.40 -4.45
C GLU A 446 58.83 14.81 -2.98
N ALA A 447 57.75 14.75 -2.20
CA ALA A 447 57.79 14.99 -0.76
C ALA A 447 58.30 13.74 -0.01
N PRO A 448 58.85 13.90 1.21
CA PRO A 448 59.21 12.75 2.04
C PRO A 448 58.01 11.83 2.23
N ALA A 449 58.22 10.54 1.99
CA ALA A 449 57.18 9.52 2.09
C ALA A 449 57.64 8.34 2.94
N LEU A 450 56.67 7.63 3.49
CA LEU A 450 56.84 6.33 4.13
C LEU A 450 56.01 5.30 3.38
N LEU A 451 56.54 4.09 3.32
CA LEU A 451 55.85 2.91 2.82
C LEU A 451 55.54 2.00 4.00
N VAL A 452 54.27 1.63 4.12
CA VAL A 452 53.79 0.64 5.07
C VAL A 452 53.35 -0.58 4.30
N LEU A 453 53.89 -1.74 4.69
CA LEU A 453 53.44 -3.04 4.21
C LEU A 453 52.80 -3.80 5.36
N LEU A 454 51.53 -4.14 5.21
CA LEU A 454 50.77 -4.91 6.19
C LEU A 454 50.33 -6.25 5.58
N ALA A 455 50.73 -7.34 6.20
CA ALA A 455 50.22 -8.67 5.93
C ALA A 455 49.16 -9.01 6.98
N VAL A 456 47.92 -9.12 6.53
CA VAL A 456 46.74 -9.49 7.33
C VAL A 456 46.10 -10.71 6.71
N GLU A 457 45.18 -11.35 7.43
CA GLU A 457 44.38 -12.45 6.87
C GLU A 457 43.58 -11.99 5.64
N ARG A 458 43.53 -12.82 4.60
CA ARG A 458 42.94 -12.45 3.30
C ARG A 458 41.50 -11.95 3.39
N ALA A 459 40.69 -12.53 4.27
CA ALA A 459 39.31 -12.13 4.52
C ALA A 459 39.17 -10.69 5.05
N ARG A 460 40.23 -10.13 5.66
CA ARG A 460 40.22 -8.83 6.34
C ARG A 460 40.88 -7.71 5.56
N VAL A 461 41.55 -8.00 4.45
CA VAL A 461 42.24 -6.99 3.63
C VAL A 461 41.30 -5.84 3.24
N ALA A 462 40.09 -6.17 2.78
CA ALA A 462 39.09 -5.16 2.43
C ALA A 462 38.60 -4.34 3.63
N HIS A 463 38.53 -4.94 4.82
CA HIS A 463 38.16 -4.25 6.06
C HIS A 463 39.24 -3.25 6.47
N CYS A 464 40.50 -3.71 6.57
CA CYS A 464 41.62 -2.85 6.94
C CYS A 464 41.82 -1.72 5.92
N LEU A 465 41.67 -2.00 4.61
CA LEU A 465 41.78 -0.98 3.56
C LEU A 465 40.76 0.16 3.73
N ARG A 466 39.55 -0.12 4.24
CA ARG A 466 38.53 0.91 4.53
C ARG A 466 38.86 1.75 5.77
N GLN A 467 39.67 1.24 6.69
CA GLN A 467 40.07 1.97 7.90
C GLN A 467 41.26 2.90 7.66
N ILE A 468 42.10 2.64 6.65
CA ILE A 468 43.29 3.46 6.37
C ILE A 468 43.00 4.97 6.25
N PRO A 469 41.94 5.42 5.54
CA PRO A 469 41.60 6.85 5.48
C PRO A 469 41.21 7.46 6.84
N VAL A 470 40.72 6.64 7.77
CA VAL A 470 40.39 7.07 9.12
C VAL A 470 41.66 7.20 9.96
N ILE A 471 42.53 6.18 9.90
CA ILE A 471 43.79 6.13 10.67
C ILE A 471 44.71 7.28 10.25
N PHE A 472 44.89 7.51 8.94
CA PHE A 472 45.80 8.53 8.42
C PHE A 472 45.09 9.78 7.89
N ARG A 473 43.92 10.12 8.44
CA ARG A 473 43.11 11.27 7.99
C ARG A 473 43.88 12.59 7.90
N GLN A 474 44.90 12.74 8.75
CA GLN A 474 45.72 13.96 8.86
C GLN A 474 46.82 14.07 7.80
N TYR A 475 47.12 12.99 7.08
CA TYR A 475 48.27 12.92 6.17
C TYR A 475 47.84 12.53 4.76
N PRO A 476 48.40 13.16 3.71
CA PRO A 476 48.17 12.72 2.34
C PRO A 476 48.70 11.30 2.14
N HIS A 477 47.84 10.38 1.68
CA HIS A 477 48.17 8.97 1.55
C HIS A 477 47.38 8.28 0.44
N ILE A 478 47.92 7.18 -0.07
CA ILE A 478 47.22 6.23 -0.95
C ILE A 478 47.42 4.81 -0.42
N ALA A 479 46.40 3.99 -0.56
CA ALA A 479 46.41 2.61 -0.07
C ALA A 479 45.77 1.65 -1.06
N THR A 480 46.32 0.45 -1.18
CA THR A 480 45.77 -0.61 -2.03
C THR A 480 46.19 -1.99 -1.53
N GLU A 481 45.62 -3.03 -2.13
CA GLU A 481 46.08 -4.41 -1.97
C GLU A 481 47.01 -4.79 -3.13
N ILE A 482 48.16 -5.38 -2.83
CA ILE A 482 49.09 -6.00 -3.80
C ILE A 482 49.50 -7.37 -3.25
N ASP A 483 49.28 -8.43 -4.05
CA ASP A 483 49.63 -9.81 -3.72
C ASP A 483 49.14 -10.28 -2.33
N GLY A 484 47.90 -9.92 -1.97
CA GLY A 484 47.30 -10.28 -0.68
C GLY A 484 47.86 -9.51 0.53
N ARG A 485 48.62 -8.43 0.28
CA ARG A 485 49.14 -7.53 1.32
C ARG A 485 48.65 -6.12 1.10
N LEU A 486 48.37 -5.41 2.18
CA LEU A 486 48.01 -4.01 2.14
C LEU A 486 49.28 -3.16 2.03
N VAL A 487 49.31 -2.29 1.04
CA VAL A 487 50.39 -1.32 0.81
C VAL A 487 49.82 0.07 1.01
N VAL A 488 50.44 0.85 1.91
CA VAL A 488 50.10 2.26 2.14
C VAL A 488 51.33 3.11 1.90
N ILE A 489 51.17 4.18 1.14
CA ILE A 489 52.20 5.19 0.93
C ILE A 489 51.65 6.50 1.46
N LEU A 490 52.39 7.14 2.36
CA LEU A 490 51.96 8.36 3.04
C LEU A 490 53.07 9.41 3.06
N ASN A 491 52.71 10.67 2.86
CA ASN A 491 53.65 11.79 2.94
C ASN A 491 53.89 12.20 4.40
N ARG A 492 54.87 11.54 5.02
CA ARG A 492 55.31 11.76 6.41
C ARG A 492 56.80 11.44 6.54
N SER A 493 57.44 11.92 7.60
CA SER A 493 58.89 11.74 7.84
C SER A 493 59.23 11.03 9.14
N ASP A 494 58.23 10.57 9.91
CA ASP A 494 58.42 9.91 11.21
C ASP A 494 57.91 8.46 11.19
N PRO A 495 58.80 7.48 10.92
CA PRO A 495 58.45 6.06 10.93
C PRO A 495 58.03 5.53 12.30
N ALA A 496 58.45 6.14 13.41
CA ALA A 496 58.13 5.65 14.76
C ALA A 496 56.68 5.97 15.11
N ALA A 497 56.26 7.20 14.85
CA ALA A 497 54.88 7.62 15.08
C ALA A 497 53.87 6.82 14.22
N VAL A 498 54.19 6.54 12.94
CA VAL A 498 53.32 5.72 12.06
C VAL A 498 53.18 4.30 12.58
N ARG A 499 54.28 3.71 13.06
CA ARG A 499 54.26 2.38 13.65
C ARG A 499 53.33 2.34 14.86
N ASP A 500 53.44 3.33 15.74
CA ASP A 500 52.68 3.38 16.99
C ASP A 500 51.19 3.62 16.72
N GLU A 501 50.84 4.54 15.81
CA GLU A 501 49.45 4.76 15.36
C GLU A 501 48.82 3.52 14.74
N LEU A 502 49.55 2.80 13.88
CA LEU A 502 49.04 1.55 13.29
C LEU A 502 48.91 0.44 14.34
N HIS A 503 49.85 0.39 15.29
CA HIS A 503 49.80 -0.60 16.36
C HIS A 503 48.58 -0.37 17.24
N GLU A 504 48.30 0.88 17.63
CA GLU A 504 47.12 1.27 18.40
C GLU A 504 45.82 0.98 17.64
N ALA A 505 45.76 1.32 16.35
CA ALA A 505 44.56 1.08 15.52
C ALA A 505 44.23 -0.42 15.36
N LEU A 506 45.25 -1.29 15.31
CA LEU A 506 45.07 -2.73 15.13
C LEU A 506 45.02 -3.52 16.45
N GLN A 507 45.24 -2.87 17.61
CA GLN A 507 45.19 -3.51 18.93
C GLN A 507 43.78 -3.95 19.33
N GLY A 508 42.73 -3.29 18.85
CA GLY A 508 41.34 -3.64 19.14
C GLY A 508 40.86 -4.97 18.53
N GLU A 509 41.70 -5.63 17.72
CA GLU A 509 41.36 -6.84 16.97
C GLU A 509 42.00 -8.09 17.58
N THR A 510 41.48 -8.51 18.74
CA THR A 510 42.09 -9.50 19.65
C THR A 510 42.18 -10.94 19.15
N ASP A 511 41.54 -11.29 18.04
CA ASP A 511 41.45 -12.67 17.52
C ASP A 511 42.24 -12.92 16.23
N THR A 512 43.04 -11.95 15.76
CA THR A 512 43.65 -12.05 14.42
C THR A 512 45.16 -11.83 14.39
N THR A 513 45.81 -12.40 13.38
CA THR A 513 47.24 -12.25 13.15
C THR A 513 47.51 -11.19 12.09
N TRP A 514 48.38 -10.24 12.41
CA TRP A 514 48.85 -9.23 11.47
C TRP A 514 50.33 -8.95 11.65
N LEU A 515 51.02 -8.70 10.54
CA LEU A 515 52.44 -8.35 10.49
C LEU A 515 52.60 -7.05 9.71
N GLY A 516 53.31 -6.08 10.27
CA GLY A 516 53.52 -4.78 9.67
C GLY A 516 55.00 -4.41 9.55
N CYS A 517 55.34 -3.70 8.48
CA CYS A 517 56.65 -3.11 8.28
C CYS A 517 56.48 -1.67 7.81
N VAL A 518 57.10 -0.72 8.53
CA VAL A 518 57.16 0.69 8.17
C VAL A 518 58.56 0.99 7.64
N SER A 519 58.68 1.52 6.43
CA SER A 519 59.96 1.86 5.82
C SER A 519 60.68 2.99 6.56
N ARG A 520 61.97 3.19 6.27
CA ARG A 520 62.59 4.52 6.46
C ARG A 520 61.86 5.59 5.64
N THR A 521 62.09 6.86 5.98
CA THR A 521 61.69 7.99 5.13
C THR A 521 62.41 7.90 3.79
N VAL A 522 61.65 7.88 2.70
CA VAL A 522 62.14 7.79 1.32
C VAL A 522 61.85 9.06 0.54
N TYR A 523 62.68 9.31 -0.46
CA TYR A 523 62.58 10.46 -1.35
C TYR A 523 62.59 9.97 -2.80
N GLY A 524 61.50 10.24 -3.54
CA GLY A 524 61.37 9.83 -4.93
C GLY A 524 60.98 8.36 -5.15
N MET A 525 60.63 8.04 -6.39
CA MET A 525 60.04 6.75 -6.76
C MET A 525 61.01 5.56 -6.65
N ALA A 526 62.29 5.75 -7.04
CA ALA A 526 63.28 4.67 -6.96
C ALA A 526 63.49 4.18 -5.52
N ALA A 527 63.61 5.09 -4.56
CA ALA A 527 63.76 4.76 -3.15
C ALA A 527 62.51 4.10 -2.56
N LEU A 528 61.32 4.44 -3.07
CA LEU A 528 60.05 3.84 -2.69
C LEU A 528 59.95 2.37 -3.15
N ALA A 529 60.36 2.07 -4.39
CA ALA A 529 60.43 0.70 -4.90
C ALA A 529 61.45 -0.16 -4.13
N GLU A 530 62.61 0.39 -3.79
CA GLU A 530 63.60 -0.28 -2.93
C GLU A 530 63.05 -0.57 -1.53
N ALA A 531 62.37 0.41 -0.92
CA ALA A 531 61.74 0.26 0.38
C ALA A 531 60.63 -0.82 0.36
N TYR A 532 59.87 -0.94 -0.72
CA TYR A 532 58.88 -2.00 -0.88
C TYR A 532 59.51 -3.39 -0.92
N GLN A 533 60.60 -3.57 -1.70
CA GLN A 533 61.30 -4.86 -1.73
C GLN A 533 61.92 -5.20 -0.37
N SER A 534 62.49 -4.21 0.32
CA SER A 534 63.02 -4.40 1.66
C SER A 534 61.93 -4.79 2.66
N ALA A 535 60.79 -4.09 2.64
CA ALA A 535 59.64 -4.41 3.49
C ALA A 535 59.09 -5.82 3.21
N LYS A 536 59.03 -6.27 1.95
CA LYS A 536 58.63 -7.64 1.60
C LYS A 536 59.55 -8.68 2.24
N ARG A 537 60.87 -8.48 2.19
CA ARG A 537 61.85 -9.36 2.85
C ARG A 537 61.66 -9.38 4.36
N VAL A 538 61.44 -8.21 4.97
CA VAL A 538 61.20 -8.09 6.42
C VAL A 538 59.93 -8.85 6.82
N ILE A 539 58.80 -8.65 6.13
CA ILE A 539 57.56 -9.39 6.39
C ILE A 539 57.76 -10.90 6.21
N ALA A 540 58.50 -11.33 5.19
CA ALA A 540 58.81 -12.75 4.98
C ALA A 540 59.67 -13.33 6.11
N LEU A 541 60.68 -12.58 6.59
CA LEU A 541 61.49 -12.97 7.75
C LEU A 541 60.61 -13.10 9.01
N LEU A 542 59.75 -12.12 9.30
CA LEU A 542 58.84 -12.18 10.45
C LEU A 542 57.92 -13.42 10.39
N GLY A 543 57.41 -13.75 9.21
CA GLY A 543 56.63 -14.96 8.99
C GLY A 543 57.42 -16.24 9.27
N LYS A 544 58.69 -16.33 8.82
CA LYS A 544 59.58 -17.46 9.13
C LYS A 544 59.89 -17.57 10.63
N LEU A 545 59.99 -16.43 11.32
CA LEU A 545 60.15 -16.34 12.77
C LEU A 545 58.84 -16.58 13.53
N ARG A 546 57.73 -16.88 12.83
CA ARG A 546 56.38 -17.15 13.37
C ARG A 546 55.75 -16.01 14.15
N ARG A 547 56.22 -14.78 13.93
CA ARG A 547 55.69 -13.58 14.57
C ARG A 547 54.22 -13.35 14.26
N GLN A 548 53.52 -12.81 15.24
CA GLN A 548 52.16 -12.32 15.14
C GLN A 548 52.03 -10.96 15.84
N ARG A 549 51.08 -10.16 15.36
CA ARG A 549 50.63 -8.90 15.97
C ARG A 549 51.78 -7.91 16.24
N CYS A 550 52.70 -7.78 15.30
CA CYS A 550 53.82 -6.85 15.43
C CYS A 550 53.96 -5.95 14.20
N ILE A 551 54.32 -4.69 14.45
CA ILE A 551 54.75 -3.74 13.43
C ILE A 551 56.19 -3.33 13.73
N VAL A 552 57.08 -3.50 12.76
CA VAL A 552 58.50 -3.20 12.90
C VAL A 552 58.90 -2.07 11.97
N GLN A 553 60.03 -1.44 12.27
CA GLN A 553 60.66 -0.49 11.35
C GLN A 553 61.65 -1.25 10.46
N GLU A 554 61.57 -1.01 9.15
CA GLU A 554 62.40 -1.66 8.14
C GLU A 554 63.91 -1.56 8.43
N PRO A 555 64.49 -0.40 8.81
CA PRO A 555 65.95 -0.30 9.02
C PRO A 555 66.49 -1.19 10.13
N GLN A 556 65.65 -1.54 11.10
CA GLN A 556 66.04 -2.41 12.22
C GLN A 556 66.26 -3.85 11.75
N LEU A 557 65.55 -4.27 10.69
CA LEU A 557 65.52 -5.66 10.23
C LEU A 557 66.03 -5.87 8.81
N ALA A 558 66.27 -4.80 8.05
CA ALA A 558 66.64 -4.87 6.62
C ALA A 558 67.85 -5.75 6.35
N LEU A 559 68.91 -5.62 7.16
CA LEU A 559 70.14 -6.42 7.03
C LEU A 559 69.87 -7.91 7.27
N TYR A 560 69.16 -8.25 8.35
CA TYR A 560 68.82 -9.64 8.66
C TYR A 560 67.89 -10.23 7.60
N ALA A 561 66.92 -9.45 7.14
CA ALA A 561 65.97 -9.86 6.11
C ALA A 561 66.67 -10.16 4.77
N ALA A 562 67.70 -9.39 4.40
CA ALA A 562 68.52 -9.65 3.22
C ALA A 562 69.40 -10.91 3.39
N LEU A 563 70.03 -11.10 4.55
CA LEU A 563 70.91 -12.24 4.81
C LEU A 563 70.14 -13.58 4.85
N PHE A 564 68.92 -13.58 5.41
CA PHE A 564 68.10 -14.78 5.61
C PHE A 564 66.98 -14.96 4.59
N GLU A 565 66.97 -14.16 3.52
CA GLU A 565 66.01 -14.30 2.43
C GLU A 565 65.97 -15.72 1.82
N PRO A 566 67.11 -16.36 1.46
CA PRO A 566 67.09 -17.71 0.85
C PRO A 566 66.88 -18.84 1.86
N HIS A 567 66.97 -18.58 3.17
CA HIS A 567 66.96 -19.60 4.20
C HIS A 567 65.54 -20.03 4.60
N SER A 568 65.31 -21.31 4.90
CA SER A 568 64.03 -21.78 5.43
C SER A 568 63.88 -21.43 6.92
N ALA A 569 62.65 -21.50 7.46
CA ALA A 569 62.43 -21.31 8.89
C ALA A 569 63.22 -22.32 9.76
N ALA A 570 63.37 -23.56 9.26
CA ALA A 570 64.20 -24.58 9.91
C ALA A 570 65.68 -24.20 9.90
N ALA A 571 66.22 -23.72 8.77
CA ALA A 571 67.62 -23.30 8.68
C ALA A 571 67.93 -22.12 9.62
N ILE A 572 66.99 -21.19 9.79
CA ILE A 572 67.14 -20.09 10.76
C ILE A 572 67.18 -20.63 12.19
N ALA A 573 66.31 -21.59 12.53
CA ALA A 573 66.32 -22.24 13.84
C ALA A 573 67.63 -23.00 14.09
N ASP A 574 68.15 -23.71 13.08
CA ASP A 574 69.43 -24.42 13.15
C ASP A 574 70.61 -23.46 13.36
N THR A 575 70.62 -22.29 12.71
CA THR A 575 71.62 -21.23 12.95
C THR A 575 71.57 -20.71 14.38
N ILE A 576 70.37 -20.49 14.92
CA ILE A 576 70.20 -20.05 16.33
C ILE A 576 70.71 -21.13 17.28
N GLU A 577 70.31 -22.39 17.07
CA GLU A 577 70.72 -23.50 17.93
C GLU A 577 72.24 -23.75 17.86
N ALA A 578 72.83 -23.68 16.67
CA ALA A 578 74.28 -23.86 16.49
C ALA A 578 75.09 -22.75 17.19
N ALA A 579 74.65 -21.50 17.09
CA ALA A 579 75.41 -20.36 17.62
C ALA A 579 75.19 -20.15 19.13
N ILE A 580 73.95 -20.31 19.62
CA ILE A 580 73.58 -19.97 21.00
C ILE A 580 72.75 -21.04 21.74
N GLY A 581 72.50 -22.21 21.15
CA GLY A 581 71.74 -23.30 21.78
C GLY A 581 72.23 -23.69 23.19
N PRO A 582 73.54 -23.88 23.44
CA PRO A 582 74.06 -24.16 24.78
C PRO A 582 73.74 -23.07 25.82
N LEU A 583 73.72 -21.81 25.38
CA LEU A 583 73.37 -20.66 26.21
C LEU A 583 71.88 -20.65 26.55
N LEU A 584 71.01 -20.87 25.55
CA LEU A 584 69.56 -20.93 25.73
C LEU A 584 69.13 -22.11 26.60
N ALA A 585 69.76 -23.27 26.43
CA ALA A 585 69.52 -24.45 27.26
C ALA A 585 69.91 -24.21 28.72
N TYR A 586 70.99 -23.46 28.97
CA TYR A 586 71.40 -23.09 30.33
C TYR A 586 70.42 -22.12 30.97
N ASP A 587 70.02 -21.04 30.26
CA ASP A 587 69.02 -20.08 30.73
C ASP A 587 67.70 -20.76 31.09
N THR A 588 67.23 -21.68 30.25
CA THR A 588 66.00 -22.44 30.50
C THR A 588 66.10 -23.35 31.74
N ARG A 589 67.25 -24.02 31.95
CA ARG A 589 67.44 -24.95 33.10
C ARG A 589 67.66 -24.23 34.43
N ARG A 590 68.30 -23.06 34.41
CA ARG A 590 68.74 -22.34 35.63
C ARG A 590 67.91 -21.09 35.93
N GLY A 591 66.99 -20.71 35.05
CA GLY A 591 66.21 -19.48 35.17
C GLY A 591 67.08 -18.23 35.10
N THR A 592 68.14 -18.25 34.29
CA THR A 592 69.07 -17.13 34.12
C THR A 592 68.73 -16.32 32.86
N GLU A 593 69.30 -15.11 32.77
CA GLU A 593 69.12 -14.20 31.63
C GLU A 593 70.48 -13.95 30.92
N LEU A 594 71.25 -15.00 30.67
CA LEU A 594 72.56 -14.87 30.04
C LEU A 594 72.47 -14.46 28.56
N ALA A 595 71.48 -14.94 27.80
CA ALA A 595 71.27 -14.53 26.41
C ALA A 595 70.89 -13.04 26.27
N PRO A 596 69.92 -12.48 27.02
CA PRO A 596 69.67 -11.03 27.06
C PRO A 596 70.90 -10.24 27.53
N THR A 597 71.66 -10.79 28.48
CA THR A 597 72.89 -10.15 28.99
C THR A 597 73.95 -10.04 27.90
N LEU A 598 74.18 -11.12 27.15
CA LEU A 598 75.15 -11.15 26.06
C LEU A 598 74.73 -10.23 24.91
N LEU A 599 73.45 -10.24 24.54
CA LEU A 599 72.93 -9.36 23.51
C LEU A 599 73.15 -7.88 23.88
N LYS A 600 72.82 -7.51 25.13
CA LYS A 600 72.99 -6.12 25.57
C LYS A 600 74.46 -5.72 25.70
N PHE A 601 75.34 -6.65 26.04
CA PHE A 601 76.79 -6.43 26.01
C PHE A 601 77.30 -6.08 24.61
N LEU A 602 76.89 -6.87 23.61
CA LEU A 602 77.28 -6.66 22.21
C LEU A 602 76.71 -5.36 21.65
N ASP A 603 75.48 -5.01 22.03
CA ASP A 603 74.83 -3.75 21.66
C ASP A 603 75.55 -2.49 22.19
N GLU A 604 76.16 -2.61 23.37
CA GLU A 604 76.93 -1.52 23.99
C GLU A 604 78.42 -1.56 23.58
N ASN A 605 78.72 -2.07 22.39
CA ASN A 605 80.07 -2.20 21.84
C ASN A 605 81.03 -2.94 22.80
N GLN A 606 80.56 -4.01 23.43
CA GLN A 606 81.33 -4.81 24.40
C GLN A 606 81.75 -4.02 25.66
N ASN A 607 80.99 -2.98 26.03
CA ASN A 607 81.22 -2.21 27.25
C ASN A 607 80.39 -2.77 28.43
N ALA A 608 81.06 -3.52 29.32
CA ALA A 608 80.41 -4.15 30.46
C ALA A 608 79.74 -3.15 31.43
N ARG A 609 80.29 -1.92 31.59
CA ARG A 609 79.71 -0.91 32.48
C ARG A 609 78.43 -0.31 31.90
N ALA A 610 78.42 -0.04 30.60
CA ALA A 610 77.24 0.50 29.90
C ALA A 610 76.12 -0.55 29.85
N ALA A 611 76.46 -1.80 29.51
CA ALA A 611 75.50 -2.90 29.47
C ALA A 611 74.91 -3.21 30.86
N ALA A 612 75.72 -3.22 31.92
CA ALA A 612 75.25 -3.43 33.29
C ALA A 612 74.26 -2.33 33.72
N ARG A 613 74.56 -1.05 33.40
CA ARG A 613 73.66 0.08 33.67
C ARG A 613 72.33 -0.07 32.94
N ALA A 614 72.37 -0.47 31.66
CA ALA A 614 71.17 -0.59 30.85
C ALA A 614 70.29 -1.78 31.24
N LEU A 615 70.85 -2.82 31.85
CA LEU A 615 70.11 -3.96 32.41
C LEU A 615 69.72 -3.76 33.88
N GLY A 616 70.11 -2.65 34.52
CA GLY A 616 69.82 -2.40 35.94
C GLY A 616 70.57 -3.33 36.90
N ILE A 617 71.69 -3.91 36.49
CA ILE A 617 72.50 -4.85 37.31
C ILE A 617 73.86 -4.24 37.69
N HIS A 618 74.49 -4.77 38.75
CA HIS A 618 75.84 -4.36 39.14
C HIS A 618 76.90 -4.87 38.14
N VAL A 619 77.95 -4.08 37.87
CA VAL A 619 79.03 -4.43 36.92
C VAL A 619 79.72 -5.75 37.29
N ASN A 620 79.90 -6.05 38.58
CA ASN A 620 80.43 -7.36 39.02
C ASN A 620 79.53 -8.54 38.60
N THR A 621 78.21 -8.36 38.61
CA THR A 621 77.26 -9.39 38.16
C THR A 621 77.35 -9.57 36.64
N MET A 622 77.54 -8.48 35.90
CA MET A 622 77.80 -8.52 34.45
C MET A 622 79.03 -9.36 34.13
N HIS A 623 80.16 -9.12 34.79
CA HIS A 623 81.39 -9.90 34.58
C HIS A 623 81.21 -11.39 34.91
N LYS A 624 80.51 -11.72 36.01
CA LYS A 624 80.20 -13.12 36.36
C LYS A 624 79.32 -13.81 35.31
N ARG A 625 78.33 -13.10 34.76
CA ARG A 625 77.48 -13.60 33.67
C ARG A 625 78.31 -13.84 32.41
N LEU A 626 79.18 -12.90 32.02
CA LEU A 626 80.09 -13.04 30.86
C LEU A 626 81.10 -14.19 31.01
N GLU A 627 81.63 -14.43 32.22
CA GLU A 627 82.51 -15.57 32.48
C GLU A 627 81.75 -16.91 32.31
N THR A 628 80.50 -16.95 32.76
CA THR A 628 79.63 -18.12 32.60
C THR A 628 79.31 -18.36 31.13
N ILE A 629 79.01 -17.30 30.37
CA ILE A 629 78.83 -17.34 28.92
C ILE A 629 80.09 -17.89 28.22
N GLY A 630 81.28 -17.45 28.65
CA GLY A 630 82.57 -17.98 28.20
C GLY A 630 82.71 -19.48 28.34
N LYS A 631 82.26 -20.04 29.48
CA LYS A 631 82.28 -21.49 29.73
C LYS A 631 81.29 -22.26 28.87
N LEU A 632 80.17 -21.65 28.46
CA LEU A 632 79.10 -22.30 27.71
C LEU A 632 79.32 -22.24 26.19
N LEU A 633 79.77 -21.11 25.66
CA LEU A 633 79.94 -20.90 24.22
C LEU A 633 81.40 -21.06 23.75
N GLY A 634 82.37 -21.13 24.69
CA GLY A 634 83.79 -21.18 24.37
C GLY A 634 84.33 -19.82 23.96
N ALA A 635 85.14 -19.76 22.90
CA ALA A 635 85.77 -18.55 22.39
C ALA A 635 84.79 -17.65 21.61
N TRP A 636 83.69 -17.25 22.25
CA TRP A 636 82.63 -16.43 21.66
C TRP A 636 83.08 -15.01 21.30
N ASN A 637 84.19 -14.55 21.87
CA ASN A 637 84.78 -13.22 21.70
C ASN A 637 85.90 -13.18 20.65
N GLU A 638 86.10 -14.24 19.86
CA GLU A 638 87.00 -14.25 18.69
C GLU A 638 86.39 -13.47 17.52
N ASP A 639 87.27 -12.96 16.65
CA ASP A 639 86.91 -12.22 15.44
C ASP A 639 86.07 -13.11 14.50
N GLY A 640 84.94 -12.58 14.01
CA GLY A 640 83.97 -13.31 13.18
C GLY A 640 82.89 -14.06 13.97
N ARG A 641 83.27 -14.84 14.99
CA ARG A 641 82.31 -15.59 15.83
C ARG A 641 81.41 -14.69 16.67
N THR A 642 81.95 -13.56 17.10
CA THR A 642 81.18 -12.51 17.80
C THR A 642 80.00 -12.02 16.96
N VAL A 643 80.19 -11.86 15.64
CA VAL A 643 79.15 -11.38 14.72
C VAL A 643 78.07 -12.44 14.51
N GLU A 644 78.46 -13.70 14.33
CA GLU A 644 77.54 -14.83 14.22
C GLU A 644 76.63 -14.94 15.45
N ILE A 645 77.22 -14.84 16.64
CA ILE A 645 76.49 -14.88 17.91
C ILE A 645 75.57 -13.66 18.05
N HIS A 646 76.02 -12.46 17.67
CA HIS A 646 75.18 -11.26 17.71
C HIS A 646 73.95 -11.39 16.82
N VAL A 647 74.13 -11.90 15.60
CA VAL A 647 73.05 -12.16 14.64
C VAL A 647 72.08 -13.21 15.19
N ALA A 648 72.58 -14.31 15.73
CA ALA A 648 71.75 -15.36 16.33
C ALA A 648 70.95 -14.85 17.54
N LEU A 649 71.55 -14.06 18.42
CA LEU A 649 70.87 -13.43 19.56
C LEU A 649 69.79 -12.44 19.13
N ARG A 650 70.01 -11.69 18.05
CA ARG A 650 69.02 -10.77 17.49
C ARG A 650 67.84 -11.51 16.89
N LEU A 651 68.08 -12.57 16.12
CA LEU A 651 67.02 -13.43 15.60
C LEU A 651 66.23 -14.12 16.73
N TRP A 652 66.92 -14.58 17.77
CA TRP A 652 66.29 -15.17 18.95
C TRP A 652 65.46 -14.17 19.78
N GLN A 653 65.97 -12.96 20.01
CA GLN A 653 65.20 -11.89 20.66
C GLN A 653 63.94 -11.58 19.84
N LEU A 654 64.07 -11.63 18.51
CA LEU A 654 62.94 -11.51 17.62
C LEU A 654 62.01 -12.72 17.61
N GLN A 655 62.32 -13.85 18.23
CA GLN A 655 61.36 -14.94 18.47
C GLN A 655 60.71 -14.83 19.86
N GLN A 656 61.46 -14.38 20.87
CA GLN A 656 61.02 -14.38 22.28
C GLN A 656 59.96 -13.33 22.63
N ASN A 657 59.95 -12.17 21.97
CA ASN A 657 58.96 -11.10 22.24
C ASN A 657 57.49 -11.50 21.94
N GLU A 658 57.23 -12.76 21.59
CA GLU A 658 55.90 -13.39 21.49
C GLU A 658 55.51 -14.16 22.76
N ARG A 659 56.48 -14.72 23.51
CA ARG A 659 56.24 -15.54 24.71
C ARG A 659 55.93 -14.71 25.96
N ASP A 660 56.46 -13.50 26.06
CA ASP A 660 56.25 -12.62 27.23
C ASP A 660 54.91 -11.86 27.21
N ARG A 661 54.06 -12.09 26.19
CA ARG A 661 52.72 -11.47 26.06
C ARG A 661 51.59 -12.48 25.80
N SER A 662 51.86 -13.78 25.93
CA SER A 662 50.84 -14.84 25.93
C SER A 662 50.34 -15.14 27.33
#